data_AF-A0AAU2SBA5-F1
#
_entry.id   AF-A0AAU2SBA5-F1
#
_cell.length_a   1.000
_cell.length_b   1.000
_cell.length_c   1.000
_cell.angle_alpha   90.00
_cell.angle_beta   90.00
_cell.angle_gamma   90.00
#
_symmetry.space_group_name_H-M   'P 1'
#
loop_
_entity.id
_entity.type
_entity.pdbx_description
1 polymer ?
#
loop_
_entity_poly.entity_id
_entity_poly.type
_entity_poly.pdbx_seq_one_letter_code
_entity_poly.pdbx_strand_id
1 'polypeptide(L)'
;MTAGGERGHAAMTAAAKKNGAIRARLLTLLALLITAFATATPAARAATSTDTQAAYLAAQLRTSPVYVTDQLPREIPKSTAPDFAKLAQRTGVPTYVLVLPAQTTTGVDLLDAVHDRLGKDGVYVLIDESTVTEAKAYGVRAPAEDAATVAFYELPYDAGPLRSFERFADAIAQGDEKAAARAEAAREKYGDGDEPADLYIGPSDRENQSTLTGAAVTGVPLLMLLLVPYVRRWWRRRPGAAPRKQAKQAKGKSKSSGIWILAALALATAVAITLTAPLVFDQTTSSASPPPRAIDLNARLDRVAKGLAEDPVYADPESPRALDTAQLAKLHSRIEKFSSSKGGGPVFVALVPQMYEDESQGDEEAFTSAVRDKLGGKDGVYIVADPLDGYIDVFNHGLGLDTYSAFFDLPESISYGDSKSDEADDHLLGERLDDLMVILGKTARTDEPTTPGDPYPVTDPIAEDELRPLYYGEFWTGLFLGVLAALLFFGLAAAALGIVRALLRRRKPEPLPTSALPQVSPAEPSLPYLRGTAKTELRAMTTAFGTGETADARSLDRYEATMVLVDEASAAGGSAEDLDALRPAALVVIIVLARATRAALAHDDTTRCCGVNPLHGPAKSSRHVRLSTEGNRRKMLPLCDRCLNDTAPNDYPALLLTLPGPDDESDRIPYYEDDLLSAIPEGFTKLGRKVREWAIVH
;
A
#
# COMPACT_ATOMS: atom_id res chain seq x y z
N MET A 1 -58.24 34.10 -34.44
CA MET A 1 -58.45 35.56 -34.54
C MET A 1 -57.24 36.15 -35.25
N THR A 2 -57.51 36.84 -36.36
CA THR A 2 -56.69 37.86 -37.08
C THR A 2 -55.25 37.47 -37.46
N ALA A 3 -54.90 37.07 -38.70
CA ALA A 3 -55.10 37.62 -40.06
C ALA A 3 -53.97 38.56 -40.55
N GLY A 4 -53.52 38.30 -41.79
CA GLY A 4 -52.86 39.24 -42.72
C GLY A 4 -51.33 39.19 -42.71
N GLY A 5 -50.58 39.14 -43.82
CA GLY A 5 -50.84 39.18 -45.27
C GLY A 5 -49.53 38.80 -45.97
N GLU A 6 -49.54 37.95 -47.00
CA GLU A 6 -49.67 38.26 -48.43
C GLU A 6 -48.63 39.23 -49.05
N ARG A 7 -47.86 38.63 -50.00
CA ARG A 7 -47.40 39.14 -51.31
C ARG A 7 -46.00 39.75 -51.46
N GLY A 8 -45.23 39.06 -52.31
CA GLY A 8 -44.03 39.51 -53.00
C GLY A 8 -43.52 38.46 -53.99
N HIS A 9 -44.26 38.27 -55.09
CA HIS A 9 -43.87 37.48 -56.27
C HIS A 9 -42.68 38.10 -57.01
N ALA A 10 -41.83 37.24 -57.59
CA ALA A 10 -41.45 37.21 -59.02
C ALA A 10 -39.94 37.21 -59.35
N ALA A 11 -39.59 36.19 -60.15
CA ALA A 11 -38.59 36.19 -61.22
C ALA A 11 -37.08 36.16 -60.88
N MET A 12 -36.48 34.97 -60.94
CA MET A 12 -35.34 34.69 -61.85
C MET A 12 -35.00 33.19 -61.88
N THR A 13 -35.88 32.40 -62.50
CA THR A 13 -35.56 31.07 -63.02
C THR A 13 -34.90 31.21 -64.40
N ALA A 14 -33.61 31.55 -64.48
CA ALA A 14 -32.83 31.47 -65.72
C ALA A 14 -31.30 31.59 -65.51
N ALA A 15 -30.67 30.79 -64.65
CA ALA A 15 -29.19 30.73 -64.61
C ALA A 15 -28.61 29.44 -63.98
N ALA A 16 -29.25 28.28 -64.12
CA ALA A 16 -28.78 27.04 -63.49
C ALA A 16 -28.42 25.94 -64.50
N LYS A 17 -27.83 26.30 -65.65
CA LYS A 17 -27.38 25.30 -66.64
C LYS A 17 -26.00 25.53 -67.28
N LYS A 18 -25.21 26.49 -66.76
CA LYS A 18 -23.84 26.75 -67.27
C LYS A 18 -22.69 26.47 -66.29
N ASN A 19 -22.97 26.10 -65.03
CA ASN A 19 -21.92 25.88 -64.01
C ASN A 19 -21.59 24.40 -63.72
N GLY A 20 -22.29 23.45 -64.36
CA GLY A 20 -22.03 22.01 -64.19
C GLY A 20 -20.81 21.50 -64.97
N ALA A 21 -20.57 22.02 -66.18
CA ALA A 21 -19.48 21.56 -67.03
C ALA A 21 -18.10 22.09 -66.59
N ILE A 22 -18.06 23.27 -65.95
CA ILE A 22 -16.81 23.87 -65.45
C ILE A 22 -16.40 23.19 -64.13
N ARG A 23 -17.34 22.90 -63.23
CA ARG A 23 -17.04 22.18 -61.97
C ARG A 23 -16.63 20.72 -62.22
N ALA A 24 -17.26 20.03 -63.17
CA ALA A 24 -16.86 18.67 -63.53
C ALA A 24 -15.46 18.63 -64.17
N ARG A 25 -15.12 19.59 -65.05
CA ARG A 25 -13.79 19.69 -65.66
C ARG A 25 -12.72 20.15 -64.69
N LEU A 26 -13.03 21.03 -63.73
CA LEU A 26 -12.09 21.45 -62.69
C LEU A 26 -11.79 20.29 -61.71
N LEU A 27 -12.80 19.48 -61.37
CA LEU A 27 -12.62 18.28 -60.53
C LEU A 27 -11.86 17.16 -61.26
N THR A 28 -12.03 16.99 -62.58
CA THR A 28 -11.21 16.03 -63.34
C THR A 28 -9.78 16.52 -63.56
N LEU A 29 -9.56 17.84 -63.76
CA LEU A 29 -8.20 18.40 -63.86
C LEU A 29 -7.47 18.38 -62.51
N LEU A 30 -8.19 18.58 -61.39
CA LEU A 30 -7.63 18.46 -60.04
C LEU A 30 -7.33 16.99 -59.71
N ALA A 31 -8.19 16.05 -60.10
CA ALA A 31 -7.93 14.61 -59.94
C ALA A 31 -6.79 14.08 -60.85
N LEU A 32 -6.57 14.68 -62.02
CA LEU A 32 -5.42 14.39 -62.88
C LEU A 32 -4.12 15.05 -62.42
N LEU A 33 -4.18 16.21 -61.75
CA LEU A 33 -3.00 16.81 -61.11
C LEU A 33 -2.60 16.07 -59.82
N ILE A 34 -3.57 15.53 -59.06
CA ILE A 34 -3.30 14.74 -57.87
C ILE A 34 -2.73 13.35 -58.24
N THR A 35 -3.14 12.75 -59.36
CA THR A 35 -2.53 11.49 -59.83
C THR A 35 -1.17 11.68 -60.52
N ALA A 36 -0.85 12.88 -61.05
CA ALA A 36 0.45 13.16 -61.67
C ALA A 36 1.56 13.57 -60.66
N PHE A 37 1.20 14.00 -59.45
CA PHE A 37 2.17 14.31 -58.38
C PHE A 37 2.35 13.17 -57.35
N ALA A 38 1.60 12.06 -57.47
CA ALA A 38 1.68 10.92 -56.56
C ALA A 38 2.67 9.82 -57.00
N THR A 39 3.42 9.99 -58.10
CA THR A 39 4.33 8.95 -58.62
C THR A 39 5.77 9.43 -58.78
N ALA A 40 6.26 10.27 -57.87
CA ALA A 40 7.67 10.57 -57.71
C ALA A 40 8.17 10.10 -56.34
N THR A 41 8.33 8.78 -56.23
CA THR A 41 9.35 8.05 -55.44
C THR A 41 9.86 8.64 -54.10
N PRO A 42 9.24 8.22 -52.97
CA PRO A 42 9.97 7.97 -51.71
C PRO A 42 10.50 6.52 -51.63
N ALA A 43 9.80 5.54 -52.21
CA ALA A 43 10.12 4.11 -52.10
C ALA A 43 11.53 3.71 -52.63
N ALA A 44 12.10 4.47 -53.57
CA ALA A 44 13.41 4.14 -54.14
C ALA A 44 14.59 4.51 -53.21
N ARG A 45 14.39 5.43 -52.25
CA ARG A 45 15.46 5.91 -51.35
C ARG A 45 15.52 5.05 -50.08
N ALA A 46 14.37 4.73 -49.49
CA ALA A 46 14.24 3.75 -48.41
C ALA A 46 14.81 2.38 -48.82
N ALA A 47 14.53 1.93 -50.05
CA ALA A 47 15.09 0.67 -50.57
C ALA A 47 16.63 0.67 -50.66
N THR A 48 17.29 1.84 -50.79
CA THR A 48 18.76 1.90 -50.90
C THR A 48 19.49 1.95 -49.56
N SER A 49 18.88 2.48 -48.49
CA SER A 49 19.48 2.52 -47.15
C SER A 49 19.45 1.15 -46.49
N THR A 50 18.29 0.48 -46.51
CA THR A 50 18.12 -0.91 -46.03
C THR A 50 19.06 -1.87 -46.76
N ASP A 51 19.31 -1.63 -48.06
CA ASP A 51 20.18 -2.50 -48.86
C ASP A 51 21.65 -2.47 -48.41
N THR A 52 22.16 -1.31 -47.98
CA THR A 52 23.52 -1.18 -47.47
C THR A 52 23.68 -1.79 -46.07
N GLN A 53 22.72 -1.56 -45.19
CA GLN A 53 22.68 -2.13 -43.84
C GLN A 53 22.58 -3.67 -43.93
N ALA A 54 21.64 -4.18 -44.72
CA ALA A 54 21.48 -5.62 -44.95
C ALA A 54 22.73 -6.26 -45.56
N ALA A 55 23.44 -5.58 -46.47
CA ALA A 55 24.71 -6.07 -47.01
C ALA A 55 25.79 -6.24 -45.93
N TYR A 56 25.88 -5.27 -45.02
CA TYR A 56 26.81 -5.32 -43.88
C TYR A 56 26.45 -6.46 -42.93
N LEU A 57 25.20 -6.53 -42.49
CA LEU A 57 24.72 -7.56 -41.58
C LEU A 57 24.87 -8.97 -42.17
N ALA A 58 24.55 -9.15 -43.46
CA ALA A 58 24.81 -10.40 -44.16
C ALA A 58 26.31 -10.75 -44.20
N ALA A 59 27.21 -9.76 -44.33
CA ALA A 59 28.65 -9.99 -44.26
C ALA A 59 29.11 -10.43 -42.87
N GLN A 60 28.54 -9.86 -41.80
CA GLN A 60 28.79 -10.32 -40.44
C GLN A 60 28.30 -11.77 -40.25
N LEU A 61 27.10 -12.08 -40.74
CA LEU A 61 26.51 -13.41 -40.67
C LEU A 61 27.26 -14.49 -41.48
N ARG A 62 28.03 -14.09 -42.50
CA ARG A 62 28.96 -15.00 -43.20
C ARG A 62 30.12 -15.44 -42.30
N THR A 63 30.59 -14.55 -41.42
CA THR A 63 31.67 -14.83 -40.48
C THR A 63 31.20 -15.64 -39.28
N SER A 64 30.06 -15.27 -38.70
CA SER A 64 29.45 -15.91 -37.54
C SER A 64 27.93 -15.96 -37.72
N PRO A 65 27.25 -17.09 -37.49
CA PRO A 65 25.80 -17.17 -37.63
C PRO A 65 25.05 -16.28 -36.60
N VAL A 66 25.75 -15.75 -35.59
CA VAL A 66 25.19 -14.80 -34.63
C VAL A 66 25.97 -13.51 -34.71
N TYR A 67 25.24 -12.41 -34.86
CA TYR A 67 25.74 -11.05 -34.75
C TYR A 67 25.09 -10.36 -33.56
N VAL A 68 25.91 -9.83 -32.65
CA VAL A 68 25.48 -8.96 -31.55
C VAL A 68 26.12 -7.60 -31.79
N THR A 69 25.27 -6.58 -31.89
CA THR A 69 25.69 -5.18 -32.03
C THR A 69 26.59 -4.75 -30.85
N ASP A 70 27.44 -3.76 -31.08
CA ASP A 70 28.11 -3.03 -29.99
C ASP A 70 27.42 -1.70 -29.66
N GLN A 71 26.22 -1.46 -30.20
CA GLN A 71 25.41 -0.28 -29.86
C GLN A 71 24.57 -0.47 -28.58
N LEU A 72 24.42 -1.72 -28.09
CA LEU A 72 23.72 -2.05 -26.84
C LEU A 72 24.64 -2.71 -25.79
N PRO A 73 25.86 -2.20 -25.53
CA PRO A 73 26.80 -2.87 -24.66
C PRO A 73 26.28 -3.00 -23.22
N ARG A 74 25.38 -2.11 -22.73
CA ARG A 74 24.83 -2.20 -21.36
C ARG A 74 23.83 -3.32 -21.20
N GLU A 75 22.90 -3.45 -22.14
CA GLU A 75 21.83 -4.45 -22.07
C GLU A 75 22.26 -5.80 -22.66
N ILE A 76 22.94 -5.78 -23.81
CA ILE A 76 23.39 -6.97 -24.51
C ILE A 76 24.87 -6.86 -24.88
N PRO A 77 25.77 -7.10 -23.92
CA PRO A 77 27.21 -7.07 -24.19
C PRO A 77 27.56 -8.01 -25.35
N LYS A 78 28.41 -7.55 -26.28
CA LYS A 78 28.86 -8.36 -27.44
C LYS A 78 29.48 -9.70 -27.04
N SER A 79 30.03 -9.78 -25.84
CA SER A 79 30.54 -11.00 -25.22
C SER A 79 29.51 -12.12 -25.00
N THR A 80 28.21 -11.82 -25.10
CA THR A 80 27.10 -12.79 -25.03
C THR A 80 26.86 -13.57 -26.32
N ALA A 81 27.46 -13.16 -27.46
CA ALA A 81 27.29 -13.83 -28.75
C ALA A 81 27.50 -15.38 -28.72
N PRO A 82 28.46 -15.94 -27.95
CA PRO A 82 28.59 -17.39 -27.81
C PRO A 82 27.38 -18.08 -27.17
N ASP A 83 26.65 -17.40 -26.28
CA ASP A 83 25.48 -17.96 -25.61
C ASP A 83 24.26 -17.98 -26.53
N PHE A 84 24.04 -16.90 -27.30
CA PHE A 84 23.10 -16.91 -28.42
C PHE A 84 23.45 -18.02 -29.43
N ALA A 85 24.73 -18.21 -29.77
CA ALA A 85 25.13 -19.25 -30.71
C ALA A 85 24.83 -20.68 -30.19
N LYS A 86 24.96 -20.92 -28.87
CA LYS A 86 24.56 -22.20 -28.24
C LYS A 86 23.04 -22.40 -28.32
N LEU A 87 22.25 -21.35 -28.06
CA LEU A 87 20.80 -21.42 -28.15
C LEU A 87 20.33 -21.64 -29.59
N ALA A 88 20.95 -20.97 -30.57
CA ALA A 88 20.67 -21.14 -31.99
C ALA A 88 20.84 -22.59 -32.45
N GLN A 89 21.82 -23.33 -31.89
CA GLN A 89 22.02 -24.75 -32.19
C GLN A 89 20.88 -25.65 -31.67
N ARG A 90 20.15 -25.24 -30.62
CA ARG A 90 19.03 -26.03 -30.04
C ARG A 90 17.81 -26.08 -30.96
N THR A 91 17.70 -25.14 -31.91
CA THR A 91 16.61 -25.11 -32.89
C THR A 91 16.59 -26.33 -33.83
N GLY A 92 17.74 -27.00 -34.01
CA GLY A 92 17.88 -28.15 -34.90
C GLY A 92 17.98 -27.81 -36.39
N VAL A 93 17.95 -26.53 -36.76
CA VAL A 93 18.11 -26.02 -38.14
C VAL A 93 19.16 -24.90 -38.18
N PRO A 94 19.80 -24.61 -39.33
CA PRO A 94 20.65 -23.44 -39.45
C PRO A 94 19.88 -22.19 -39.01
N THR A 95 20.41 -21.47 -38.02
CA THR A 95 19.75 -20.32 -37.43
C THR A 95 20.71 -19.14 -37.43
N TYR A 96 20.29 -18.03 -38.02
CA TYR A 96 21.02 -16.78 -38.14
C TYR A 96 20.37 -15.74 -37.23
N VAL A 97 21.14 -15.19 -36.30
CA VAL A 97 20.63 -14.30 -35.25
C VAL A 97 21.26 -12.93 -35.41
N LEU A 98 20.41 -11.91 -35.49
CA LEU A 98 20.78 -10.50 -35.45
C LEU A 98 20.24 -9.92 -34.16
N VAL A 99 21.14 -9.40 -33.33
CA VAL A 99 20.77 -8.65 -32.13
C VAL A 99 21.12 -7.18 -32.37
N LEU A 100 20.09 -6.35 -32.53
CA LEU A 100 20.15 -4.95 -32.97
C LEU A 100 19.18 -4.10 -32.14
N PRO A 101 19.42 -2.79 -31.95
CA PRO A 101 18.49 -1.93 -31.22
C PRO A 101 17.12 -1.85 -31.90
N ALA A 102 16.03 -1.85 -31.13
CA ALA A 102 14.66 -1.86 -31.66
C ALA A 102 14.43 -0.77 -32.73
N GLN A 103 14.97 0.42 -32.51
CA GLN A 103 14.83 1.57 -33.41
C GLN A 103 15.48 1.35 -34.79
N THR A 104 16.50 0.49 -34.88
CA THR A 104 17.17 0.12 -36.13
C THR A 104 16.44 -0.97 -36.93
N THR A 105 15.40 -1.59 -36.32
CA THR A 105 14.68 -2.74 -36.87
C THR A 105 13.38 -2.39 -37.61
N THR A 106 13.03 -1.11 -37.70
CA THR A 106 11.74 -0.61 -38.22
C THR A 106 11.55 -0.78 -39.74
N GLY A 107 12.56 -1.28 -40.46
CA GLY A 107 12.45 -1.63 -41.86
C GLY A 107 11.68 -2.93 -42.07
N VAL A 108 10.43 -2.82 -42.50
CA VAL A 108 9.67 -3.95 -43.09
C VAL A 108 10.58 -4.57 -44.16
N ASP A 109 10.95 -5.85 -43.98
CA ASP A 109 11.79 -6.65 -44.90
C ASP A 109 13.33 -6.67 -44.62
N LEU A 110 13.83 -6.23 -43.46
CA LEU A 110 15.27 -6.36 -43.14
C LEU A 110 15.76 -7.81 -43.20
N LEU A 111 15.02 -8.76 -42.60
CA LEU A 111 15.39 -10.17 -42.61
C LEU A 111 15.40 -10.76 -44.03
N ASP A 112 14.48 -10.32 -44.89
CA ASP A 112 14.36 -10.72 -46.30
C ASP A 112 15.58 -10.22 -47.09
N ALA A 113 15.93 -8.94 -46.93
CA ALA A 113 17.09 -8.33 -47.57
C ALA A 113 18.41 -8.98 -47.11
N VAL A 114 18.54 -9.30 -45.81
CA VAL A 114 19.70 -10.00 -45.27
C VAL A 114 19.77 -11.43 -45.82
N HIS A 115 18.66 -12.15 -45.87
CA HIS A 115 18.57 -13.49 -46.45
C HIS A 115 19.00 -13.49 -47.93
N ASP A 116 18.46 -12.57 -48.74
CA ASP A 116 18.76 -12.47 -50.17
C ASP A 116 20.26 -12.21 -50.43
N ARG A 117 20.90 -11.46 -49.53
CA ARG A 117 22.34 -11.19 -49.59
C ARG A 117 23.17 -12.36 -49.06
N LEU A 118 22.74 -13.01 -47.98
CA LEU A 118 23.46 -14.12 -47.38
C LEU A 118 23.37 -15.39 -48.25
N GLY A 119 22.22 -15.62 -48.87
CA GLY A 119 21.94 -16.72 -49.79
C GLY A 119 21.98 -18.10 -49.14
N LYS A 120 21.58 -18.21 -47.87
CA LYS A 120 21.61 -19.47 -47.12
C LYS A 120 20.25 -19.79 -46.52
N ASP A 121 19.83 -21.04 -46.66
CA ASP A 121 18.64 -21.56 -46.02
C ASP A 121 18.83 -21.60 -44.49
N GLY A 122 17.76 -21.30 -43.74
CA GLY A 122 17.75 -21.29 -42.28
C GLY A 122 16.62 -20.44 -41.69
N VAL A 123 16.58 -20.38 -40.37
CA VAL A 123 15.74 -19.46 -39.61
C VAL A 123 16.52 -18.19 -39.34
N TYR A 124 15.97 -17.05 -39.70
CA TYR A 124 16.55 -15.73 -39.46
C TYR A 124 15.76 -15.07 -38.35
N VAL A 125 16.46 -14.60 -37.33
CA VAL A 125 15.87 -14.10 -36.08
C VAL A 125 16.43 -12.72 -35.80
N LEU A 126 15.52 -11.78 -35.55
CA LEU A 126 15.82 -10.44 -35.08
C LEU A 126 15.46 -10.33 -33.61
N ILE A 127 16.38 -9.79 -32.83
CA ILE A 127 16.26 -9.64 -31.38
C ILE A 127 16.65 -8.21 -31.04
N ASP A 128 15.82 -7.55 -30.24
CA ASP A 128 16.12 -6.22 -29.70
C ASP A 128 16.57 -6.30 -28.23
N GLU A 129 16.68 -5.15 -27.57
CA GLU A 129 16.99 -5.04 -26.14
C GLU A 129 16.04 -5.84 -25.24
N SER A 130 14.82 -6.14 -25.69
CA SER A 130 13.78 -6.77 -24.88
C SER A 130 13.51 -8.23 -25.26
N THR A 131 13.36 -8.54 -26.54
CA THR A 131 12.76 -9.80 -26.99
C THR A 131 13.05 -10.16 -28.44
N VAL A 132 12.59 -11.33 -28.88
CA VAL A 132 12.57 -11.72 -30.29
C VAL A 132 11.45 -10.95 -31.00
N THR A 133 11.82 -9.98 -31.84
CA THR A 133 10.87 -9.08 -32.52
C THR A 133 10.32 -9.67 -33.81
N GLU A 134 11.18 -10.33 -34.58
CA GLU A 134 10.81 -10.94 -35.86
C GLU A 134 11.58 -12.24 -36.07
N ALA A 135 10.93 -13.24 -36.66
CA ALA A 135 11.61 -14.45 -37.12
C ALA A 135 10.97 -15.01 -38.39
N LYS A 136 11.80 -15.38 -39.36
CA LYS A 136 11.37 -15.94 -40.64
C LYS A 136 12.16 -17.18 -41.00
N ALA A 137 11.50 -18.17 -41.59
CA ALA A 137 12.12 -19.41 -42.06
C ALA A 137 12.27 -19.37 -43.59
N TYR A 138 13.51 -19.56 -44.07
CA TYR A 138 13.84 -19.59 -45.49
C TYR A 138 14.43 -20.94 -45.87
N GLY A 139 13.84 -21.61 -46.85
CA GLY A 139 14.31 -22.91 -47.36
C GLY A 139 14.22 -24.09 -46.35
N VAL A 140 13.78 -23.83 -45.11
CA VAL A 140 13.63 -24.82 -44.04
C VAL A 140 12.19 -24.85 -43.52
N ARG A 141 11.76 -25.98 -42.95
CA ARG A 141 10.49 -26.07 -42.21
C ARG A 141 10.76 -25.85 -40.73
N ALA A 142 10.36 -24.69 -40.23
CA ALA A 142 10.42 -24.33 -38.83
C ALA A 142 9.28 -23.34 -38.50
N PRO A 143 8.65 -23.43 -37.32
CA PRO A 143 7.54 -22.56 -36.95
C PRO A 143 8.04 -21.23 -36.40
N ALA A 144 8.74 -20.44 -37.24
CA ALA A 144 9.44 -19.22 -36.83
C ALA A 144 8.49 -18.16 -36.23
N GLU A 145 7.39 -17.85 -36.91
CA GLU A 145 6.42 -16.83 -36.46
C GLU A 145 5.69 -17.25 -35.17
N ASP A 146 5.30 -18.52 -35.07
CA ASP A 146 4.67 -19.06 -33.85
C ASP A 146 5.67 -19.07 -32.68
N ALA A 147 6.93 -19.44 -32.92
CA ALA A 147 7.96 -19.39 -31.89
C ALA A 147 8.26 -17.96 -31.42
N ALA A 148 8.27 -16.97 -32.33
CA ALA A 148 8.40 -15.56 -31.98
C ALA A 148 7.21 -15.10 -31.13
N THR A 149 5.99 -15.49 -31.51
CA THR A 149 4.78 -15.23 -30.70
C THR A 149 4.91 -15.82 -29.30
N VAL A 150 5.37 -17.07 -29.16
CA VAL A 150 5.57 -17.72 -27.85
C VAL A 150 6.59 -16.97 -27.00
N ALA A 151 7.71 -16.56 -27.58
CA ALA A 151 8.72 -15.78 -26.88
C ALA A 151 8.20 -14.42 -26.41
N PHE A 152 7.41 -13.75 -27.26
CA PHE A 152 6.81 -12.44 -26.97
C PHE A 152 5.76 -12.48 -25.85
N TYR A 153 4.84 -13.46 -25.86
CA TYR A 153 3.72 -13.48 -24.91
C TYR A 153 4.00 -14.24 -23.60
N GLU A 154 4.88 -15.25 -23.60
CA GLU A 154 5.06 -16.08 -22.39
C GLU A 154 6.07 -15.55 -21.38
N LEU A 155 6.80 -14.50 -21.74
CA LEU A 155 7.82 -13.90 -20.88
C LEU A 155 7.45 -12.44 -20.59
N PRO A 156 7.71 -11.96 -19.36
CA PRO A 156 7.61 -10.53 -19.08
C PRO A 156 8.72 -9.76 -19.81
N TYR A 157 8.54 -8.45 -19.91
CA TYR A 157 9.47 -7.54 -20.58
C TYR A 157 10.89 -7.60 -20.00
N ASP A 158 11.01 -7.77 -18.67
CA ASP A 158 12.28 -7.83 -17.94
C ASP A 158 13.00 -9.19 -18.01
N ALA A 159 12.46 -10.16 -18.77
CA ALA A 159 13.11 -11.46 -18.93
C ALA A 159 14.44 -11.36 -19.69
N GLY A 160 14.58 -10.31 -20.50
CA GLY A 160 15.73 -10.02 -21.32
C GLY A 160 15.86 -10.89 -22.57
N PRO A 161 16.73 -10.48 -23.50
CA PRO A 161 16.75 -10.98 -24.87
C PRO A 161 17.30 -12.41 -24.97
N LEU A 162 18.27 -12.78 -24.12
CA LEU A 162 18.81 -14.14 -24.11
C LEU A 162 17.78 -15.18 -23.65
N ARG A 163 16.96 -14.83 -22.66
CA ARG A 163 15.88 -15.70 -22.15
C ARG A 163 14.73 -15.78 -23.15
N SER A 164 14.40 -14.66 -23.80
CA SER A 164 13.44 -14.64 -24.91
C SER A 164 13.89 -15.55 -26.05
N PHE A 165 15.16 -15.48 -26.45
CA PHE A 165 15.69 -16.36 -27.48
C PHE A 165 15.74 -17.84 -27.07
N GLU A 166 15.99 -18.14 -25.80
CA GLU A 166 15.88 -19.50 -25.29
C GLU A 166 14.44 -20.03 -25.43
N ARG A 167 13.44 -19.23 -25.07
CA ARG A 167 12.03 -19.59 -25.20
C ARG A 167 11.63 -19.80 -26.65
N PHE A 168 12.11 -18.94 -27.55
CA PHE A 168 11.97 -19.08 -29.00
C PHE A 168 12.56 -20.41 -29.49
N ALA A 169 13.83 -20.70 -29.15
CA ALA A 169 14.50 -21.92 -29.58
C ALA A 169 13.80 -23.19 -29.06
N ASP A 170 13.27 -23.15 -27.83
CA ASP A 170 12.46 -24.23 -27.27
C ASP A 170 11.15 -24.46 -28.05
N ALA A 171 10.49 -23.39 -28.49
CA ALA A 171 9.28 -23.49 -29.31
C ALA A 171 9.58 -24.08 -30.70
N ILE A 172 10.67 -23.65 -31.35
CA ILE A 172 11.12 -24.25 -32.62
C ILE A 172 11.37 -25.75 -32.46
N ALA A 173 12.06 -26.16 -31.39
CA ALA A 173 12.39 -27.56 -31.13
C ALA A 173 11.15 -28.45 -30.88
N GLN A 174 9.99 -27.87 -30.56
CA GLN A 174 8.73 -28.61 -30.37
C GLN A 174 8.04 -28.97 -31.70
N GLY A 175 8.38 -28.30 -32.79
CA GLY A 175 7.78 -28.48 -34.12
C GLY A 175 6.44 -27.77 -34.30
N ASP A 176 5.98 -27.69 -35.57
CA ASP A 176 4.90 -26.81 -36.03
C ASP A 176 3.60 -26.91 -35.21
N GLU A 177 3.03 -28.12 -35.06
CA GLU A 177 1.74 -28.30 -34.41
C GLU A 177 1.74 -27.84 -32.93
N LYS A 178 2.85 -28.11 -32.22
CA LYS A 178 2.96 -27.75 -30.80
C LYS A 178 3.29 -26.27 -30.61
N ALA A 179 4.14 -25.71 -31.47
CA ALA A 179 4.48 -24.30 -31.45
C ALA A 179 3.22 -23.44 -31.72
N ALA A 180 2.44 -23.77 -32.75
CA ALA A 180 1.20 -23.06 -33.08
C ALA A 180 0.16 -23.14 -31.96
N ALA A 181 -0.06 -24.33 -31.38
CA ALA A 181 -0.99 -24.49 -30.27
C ALA A 181 -0.56 -23.69 -29.01
N ARG A 182 0.75 -23.61 -28.76
CA ARG A 182 1.31 -22.84 -27.65
C ARG A 182 1.22 -21.33 -27.90
N ALA A 183 1.50 -20.89 -29.12
CA ALA A 183 1.35 -19.49 -29.54
C ALA A 183 -0.09 -19.01 -29.34
N GLU A 184 -1.07 -19.80 -29.78
CA GLU A 184 -2.49 -19.47 -29.60
C GLU A 184 -2.90 -19.44 -28.12
N ALA A 185 -2.46 -20.43 -27.32
CA ALA A 185 -2.71 -20.43 -25.89
C ALA A 185 -2.07 -19.23 -25.17
N ALA A 186 -0.89 -18.78 -25.63
CA ALA A 186 -0.24 -17.60 -25.10
C ALA A 186 -1.01 -16.31 -25.45
N ARG A 187 -1.49 -16.18 -26.71
CA ARG A 187 -2.36 -15.06 -27.13
C ARG A 187 -3.68 -15.05 -26.36
N GLU A 188 -4.33 -16.20 -26.19
CA GLU A 188 -5.59 -16.29 -25.42
C GLU A 188 -5.38 -15.88 -23.96
N LYS A 189 -4.24 -16.26 -23.37
CA LYS A 189 -3.94 -15.97 -21.97
C LYS A 189 -3.50 -14.53 -21.73
N TYR A 190 -2.73 -13.94 -22.64
CA TYR A 190 -2.03 -12.66 -22.42
C TYR A 190 -2.41 -11.55 -23.42
N GLY A 191 -3.24 -11.86 -24.43
CA GLY A 191 -3.60 -10.92 -25.50
C GLY A 191 -4.55 -9.79 -25.08
N ASP A 192 -5.26 -9.94 -23.96
CA ASP A 192 -6.19 -8.93 -23.43
C ASP A 192 -5.50 -7.91 -22.48
N GLY A 193 -4.16 -7.86 -22.48
CA GLY A 193 -3.37 -6.98 -21.62
C GLY A 193 -2.98 -7.59 -20.26
N ASP A 194 -3.27 -8.88 -20.06
CA ASP A 194 -2.69 -9.64 -18.96
C ASP A 194 -1.23 -9.93 -19.31
N GLU A 195 -0.27 -9.41 -18.55
CA GLU A 195 1.15 -9.68 -18.75
C GLU A 195 1.66 -10.77 -17.79
N PRO A 196 2.65 -11.59 -18.19
CA PRO A 196 3.38 -12.43 -17.26
C PRO A 196 3.96 -11.60 -16.11
N ALA A 197 4.06 -12.19 -14.92
CA ALA A 197 4.69 -11.51 -13.79
C ALA A 197 6.19 -11.31 -14.05
N ASP A 198 6.68 -10.12 -13.71
CA ASP A 198 8.10 -9.72 -13.74
C ASP A 198 9.00 -10.79 -13.11
N LEU A 199 10.15 -11.04 -13.75
CA LEU A 199 11.17 -11.97 -13.25
C LEU A 199 12.18 -11.29 -12.33
N TYR A 200 12.31 -9.97 -12.44
CA TYR A 200 13.24 -9.13 -11.73
C TYR A 200 12.52 -8.01 -10.99
N ILE A 201 13.02 -7.74 -9.78
CA ILE A 201 12.49 -6.66 -8.97
C ILE A 201 13.20 -5.36 -9.34
N GLY A 202 12.45 -4.27 -9.40
CA GLY A 202 13.04 -2.96 -9.63
C GLY A 202 13.76 -2.39 -8.40
N PRO A 203 14.49 -1.28 -8.56
CA PRO A 203 15.05 -0.53 -7.43
C PRO A 203 13.99 -0.12 -6.39
N SER A 204 12.78 0.25 -6.83
CA SER A 204 11.65 0.60 -5.97
C SER A 204 11.13 -0.60 -5.16
N ASP A 205 11.05 -1.79 -5.77
CA ASP A 205 10.69 -3.02 -5.07
C ASP A 205 11.73 -3.40 -4.03
N ARG A 206 13.02 -3.23 -4.35
CA ARG A 206 14.09 -3.40 -3.37
C ARG A 206 13.95 -2.43 -2.20
N GLU A 207 13.62 -1.16 -2.45
CA GLU A 207 13.35 -0.19 -1.38
C GLU A 207 12.13 -0.55 -0.53
N ASN A 208 11.07 -1.08 -1.15
CA ASN A 208 9.89 -1.61 -0.44
C ASN A 208 10.25 -2.82 0.42
N GLN A 209 11.05 -3.76 -0.09
CA GLN A 209 11.56 -4.93 0.66
C GLN A 209 12.44 -4.49 1.84
N SER A 210 13.32 -3.51 1.65
CA SER A 210 14.12 -2.89 2.71
C SER A 210 13.23 -2.24 3.77
N THR A 211 12.24 -1.45 3.36
CA THR A 211 11.27 -0.80 4.27
C THR A 211 10.49 -1.82 5.09
N LEU A 212 9.95 -2.85 4.44
CA LEU A 212 9.18 -3.91 5.09
C LEU A 212 10.05 -4.71 6.06
N THR A 213 11.29 -4.99 5.69
CA THR A 213 12.26 -5.69 6.55
C THR A 213 12.58 -4.85 7.79
N GLY A 214 12.87 -3.55 7.64
CA GLY A 214 13.06 -2.64 8.77
C GLY A 214 11.82 -2.58 9.67
N ALA A 215 10.63 -2.48 9.08
CA ALA A 215 9.39 -2.46 9.84
C ALA A 215 9.14 -3.75 10.61
N ALA A 216 9.44 -4.91 10.03
CA ALA A 216 9.31 -6.20 10.68
C ALA A 216 10.33 -6.39 11.82
N VAL A 217 11.59 -5.99 11.62
CA VAL A 217 12.69 -6.12 12.61
C VAL A 217 12.38 -5.37 13.90
N THR A 218 11.68 -4.25 13.85
CA THR A 218 11.30 -3.46 15.04
C THR A 218 9.86 -3.70 15.50
N GLY A 219 8.92 -3.71 14.55
CA GLY A 219 7.49 -3.76 14.83
C GLY A 219 7.07 -5.07 15.46
N VAL A 220 7.54 -6.22 14.95
CA VAL A 220 7.15 -7.53 15.48
C VAL A 220 7.64 -7.73 16.93
N PRO A 221 8.94 -7.53 17.25
CA PRO A 221 9.43 -7.64 18.63
C PRO A 221 8.75 -6.66 19.59
N LEU A 222 8.55 -5.40 19.17
CA LEU A 222 7.89 -4.40 20.00
C LEU A 222 6.43 -4.76 20.28
N LEU A 223 5.71 -5.23 19.26
CA LEU A 223 4.33 -5.69 19.42
C LEU A 223 4.23 -6.87 20.38
N MET A 224 5.17 -7.82 20.34
CA MET A 224 5.28 -8.91 21.33
C MET A 224 5.48 -8.37 22.75
N LEU A 225 6.40 -7.41 22.92
CA LEU A 225 6.69 -6.79 24.21
C LEU A 225 5.51 -6.00 24.78
N LEU A 226 4.66 -5.41 23.93
CA LEU A 226 3.50 -4.64 24.36
C LEU A 226 2.26 -5.54 24.59
N LEU A 227 1.91 -6.39 23.63
CA LEU A 227 0.68 -7.19 23.69
C LEU A 227 0.75 -8.31 24.71
N VAL A 228 1.85 -9.07 24.80
CA VAL A 228 1.93 -10.23 25.70
C VAL A 228 1.68 -9.87 27.17
N PRO A 229 2.34 -8.86 27.77
CA PRO A 229 2.05 -8.48 29.15
C PRO A 229 0.68 -7.84 29.31
N TYR A 230 0.21 -7.06 28.32
CA TYR A 230 -1.10 -6.41 28.36
C TYR A 230 -2.24 -7.43 28.37
N VAL A 231 -2.21 -8.35 27.41
CA VAL A 231 -3.16 -9.47 27.31
C VAL A 231 -3.09 -10.31 28.58
N ARG A 232 -1.89 -10.72 29.05
CA ARG A 232 -1.74 -11.48 30.30
C ARG A 232 -2.32 -10.76 31.52
N ARG A 233 -2.16 -9.44 31.62
CA ARG A 233 -2.77 -8.62 32.69
C ARG A 233 -4.29 -8.54 32.55
N TRP A 234 -4.80 -8.46 31.34
CA TRP A 234 -6.24 -8.43 31.07
C TRP A 234 -6.93 -9.76 31.41
N TRP A 235 -6.34 -10.90 31.02
CA TRP A 235 -6.86 -12.23 31.37
C TRP A 235 -6.93 -12.44 32.89
N ARG A 236 -5.93 -11.96 33.64
CA ARG A 236 -5.95 -12.00 35.12
C ARG A 236 -7.05 -11.15 35.76
N ARG A 237 -7.63 -10.20 35.03
CA ARG A 237 -8.67 -9.28 35.52
C ARG A 237 -10.09 -9.72 35.13
N ARG A 238 -10.26 -10.84 34.42
CA ARG A 238 -11.59 -11.34 34.07
C ARG A 238 -12.36 -11.80 35.32
N PRO A 239 -13.62 -11.36 35.52
CA PRO A 239 -14.47 -11.83 36.62
C PRO A 239 -14.73 -13.33 36.45
N GLY A 240 -14.43 -14.13 37.48
CA GLY A 240 -14.50 -15.60 37.45
C GLY A 240 -13.14 -16.31 37.46
N ALA A 241 -12.03 -15.59 37.28
CA ALA A 241 -10.70 -16.16 37.57
C ALA A 241 -10.60 -16.44 39.07
N ALA A 242 -10.57 -17.72 39.45
CA ALA A 242 -10.59 -18.17 40.84
C ALA A 242 -9.57 -17.38 41.69
N PRO A 243 -9.96 -16.87 42.88
CA PRO A 243 -9.03 -16.19 43.77
C PRO A 243 -7.91 -17.16 44.12
N ARG A 244 -6.69 -16.86 43.69
CA ARG A 244 -5.49 -17.69 43.88
C ARG A 244 -5.12 -17.74 45.36
N LYS A 245 -5.86 -18.52 46.16
CA LYS A 245 -5.72 -18.66 47.62
C LYS A 245 -4.48 -19.44 48.07
N GLN A 246 -3.59 -19.88 47.17
CA GLN A 246 -2.41 -20.68 47.52
C GLN A 246 -1.06 -20.14 46.99
N ALA A 247 -0.88 -18.82 46.89
CA ALA A 247 0.41 -18.24 46.46
C ALA A 247 1.17 -17.48 47.57
N LYS A 248 0.88 -17.77 48.85
CA LYS A 248 1.64 -17.20 49.98
C LYS A 248 2.88 -18.03 50.39
N GLN A 249 3.08 -19.24 49.86
CA GLN A 249 4.23 -20.10 50.21
C GLN A 249 5.37 -20.16 49.18
N ALA A 250 5.21 -19.60 47.98
CA ALA A 250 6.30 -19.48 47.00
C ALA A 250 6.91 -18.05 47.02
N LYS A 251 7.27 -17.55 48.20
CA LYS A 251 8.17 -16.40 48.35
C LYS A 251 9.60 -16.93 48.19
N GLY A 252 10.20 -16.76 47.01
CA GLY A 252 11.64 -17.04 46.89
C GLY A 252 12.20 -17.07 45.47
N LYS A 253 11.40 -17.37 44.44
CA LYS A 253 11.92 -17.44 43.06
C LYS A 253 11.27 -16.40 42.14
N SER A 254 12.00 -15.30 42.02
CA SER A 254 12.08 -14.34 40.90
C SER A 254 10.81 -14.13 40.05
N LYS A 255 10.10 -13.03 40.32
CA LYS A 255 9.14 -12.45 39.35
C LYS A 255 9.82 -11.87 38.10
N SER A 256 11.15 -11.74 38.07
CA SER A 256 11.87 -11.13 36.94
C SER A 256 12.10 -12.09 35.77
N SER A 257 12.09 -13.41 35.99
CA SER A 257 12.43 -14.39 34.94
C SER A 257 11.52 -14.32 33.71
N GLY A 258 10.21 -14.08 33.90
CA GLY A 258 9.26 -14.02 32.79
C GLY A 258 9.42 -12.81 31.88
N ILE A 259 9.97 -11.69 32.38
CA ILE A 259 10.23 -10.50 31.56
C ILE A 259 11.48 -10.73 30.71
N TRP A 260 12.53 -11.32 31.31
CA TRP A 260 13.76 -11.66 30.59
C TRP A 260 13.54 -12.68 29.49
N ILE A 261 12.70 -13.70 29.71
CA ILE A 261 12.34 -14.68 28.65
C ILE A 261 11.64 -13.98 27.48
N LEU A 262 10.70 -13.06 27.74
CA LEU A 262 10.01 -12.34 26.68
C LEU A 262 10.95 -11.40 25.92
N ALA A 263 11.83 -10.69 26.61
CA ALA A 263 12.84 -9.84 25.99
C ALA A 263 13.82 -10.66 25.14
N ALA A 264 14.29 -11.80 25.64
CA ALA A 264 15.15 -12.72 24.90
C ALA A 264 14.43 -13.28 23.66
N LEU A 265 13.14 -13.62 23.77
CA LEU A 265 12.36 -14.09 22.63
C LEU A 265 12.15 -12.99 21.58
N ALA A 266 11.82 -11.76 22.01
CA ALA A 266 11.66 -10.62 21.13
C ALA A 266 12.98 -10.31 20.37
N LEU A 267 14.12 -10.35 21.08
CA LEU A 267 15.43 -10.22 20.47
C LEU A 267 15.72 -11.37 19.49
N ALA A 268 15.44 -12.61 19.88
CA ALA A 268 15.62 -13.77 19.01
C ALA A 268 14.76 -13.66 17.73
N THR A 269 13.55 -13.12 17.82
CA THR A 269 12.70 -12.83 16.66
C THR A 269 13.30 -11.75 15.76
N ALA A 270 13.83 -10.66 16.32
CA ALA A 270 14.52 -9.62 15.53
C ALA A 270 15.73 -10.19 14.78
N VAL A 271 16.54 -11.00 15.47
CA VAL A 271 17.70 -11.69 14.89
C VAL A 271 17.27 -12.68 13.82
N ALA A 272 16.23 -13.47 14.06
CA ALA A 272 15.70 -14.41 13.08
C ALA A 272 15.26 -13.71 11.80
N ILE A 273 14.46 -12.62 11.90
CA ILE A 273 14.04 -11.82 10.74
C ILE A 273 15.26 -11.30 9.96
N THR A 274 16.25 -10.75 10.66
CA THR A 274 17.48 -10.20 10.05
C THR A 274 18.33 -11.29 9.37
N LEU A 275 18.31 -12.54 9.86
CA LEU A 275 19.07 -13.62 9.22
C LEU A 275 18.30 -14.27 8.07
N THR A 276 16.97 -14.29 8.13
CA THR A 276 16.15 -14.93 7.10
C THR A 276 15.76 -14.00 5.96
N ALA A 277 15.74 -12.68 6.17
CA ALA A 277 15.30 -11.74 5.13
C ALA A 277 16.13 -11.81 3.82
N PRO A 278 17.47 -11.93 3.84
CA PRO A 278 18.25 -12.08 2.60
C PRO A 278 18.05 -13.43 1.90
N LEU A 279 17.50 -14.44 2.60
CA LEU A 279 17.15 -15.73 2.00
C LEU A 279 15.76 -15.69 1.34
N VAL A 280 14.91 -14.75 1.75
CA VAL A 280 13.57 -14.53 1.19
C VAL A 280 13.61 -13.48 0.08
N PHE A 281 14.48 -12.48 0.23
CA PHE A 281 14.74 -11.40 -0.73
C PHE A 281 16.15 -11.55 -1.29
N ASP A 282 16.40 -12.68 -1.95
CA ASP A 282 17.71 -13.11 -2.43
C ASP A 282 18.13 -12.46 -3.75
N GLN A 283 17.18 -11.93 -4.52
CA GLN A 283 17.47 -11.22 -5.76
C GLN A 283 18.37 -10.00 -5.49
N THR A 284 19.41 -9.82 -6.31
CA THR A 284 20.36 -8.69 -6.16
C THR A 284 20.53 -7.91 -7.45
N THR A 285 19.77 -8.24 -8.50
CA THR A 285 19.82 -7.56 -9.79
C THR A 285 18.42 -7.15 -10.25
N SER A 286 18.32 -6.02 -10.95
CA SER A 286 17.08 -5.54 -11.59
C SER A 286 16.88 -6.03 -13.01
N SER A 287 17.89 -6.67 -13.62
CA SER A 287 17.83 -7.20 -14.98
C SER A 287 18.44 -8.59 -15.09
N ALA A 288 18.08 -9.27 -16.19
CA ALA A 288 18.73 -10.48 -16.69
C ALA A 288 20.06 -10.20 -17.39
N SER A 289 20.33 -8.94 -17.73
CA SER A 289 21.50 -8.50 -18.48
C SER A 289 22.79 -8.87 -17.75
N PRO A 290 23.73 -9.56 -18.42
CA PRO A 290 25.02 -9.82 -17.83
C PRO A 290 25.81 -8.50 -17.74
N PRO A 291 26.59 -8.29 -16.66
CA PRO A 291 27.34 -7.05 -16.51
C PRO A 291 28.35 -6.88 -17.67
N PRO A 292 28.37 -5.71 -18.31
CA PRO A 292 29.27 -5.47 -19.43
C PRO A 292 30.73 -5.48 -19.00
N ARG A 293 31.60 -5.96 -19.90
CA ARG A 293 33.04 -5.87 -19.70
C ARG A 293 33.58 -4.63 -20.37
N ALA A 294 34.76 -4.17 -19.94
CA ALA A 294 35.44 -3.05 -20.58
C ALA A 294 35.59 -3.22 -22.11
N ILE A 295 35.86 -4.44 -22.59
CA ILE A 295 35.96 -4.69 -24.04
C ILE A 295 34.62 -4.50 -24.77
N ASP A 296 33.50 -4.75 -24.10
CA ASP A 296 32.16 -4.60 -24.67
C ASP A 296 31.82 -3.10 -24.76
N LEU A 297 32.05 -2.35 -23.67
CA LEU A 297 31.83 -0.89 -23.61
C LEU A 297 32.76 -0.10 -24.56
N ASN A 298 33.95 -0.61 -24.86
CA ASN A 298 34.90 0.06 -25.75
C ASN A 298 34.72 -0.32 -27.23
N ALA A 299 33.92 -1.35 -27.55
CA ALA A 299 33.87 -1.90 -28.90
C ALA A 299 33.37 -0.88 -29.95
N ARG A 300 32.28 -0.16 -29.63
CA ARG A 300 31.73 0.89 -30.50
C ARG A 300 32.68 2.08 -30.59
N LEU A 301 33.17 2.59 -29.46
CA LEU A 301 34.17 3.67 -29.42
C LEU A 301 35.42 3.35 -30.27
N ASP A 302 35.96 2.13 -30.15
CA ASP A 302 37.12 1.69 -30.92
C ASP A 302 36.80 1.63 -32.43
N ARG A 303 35.60 1.17 -32.80
CA ARG A 303 35.15 1.13 -34.20
C ARG A 303 34.98 2.53 -34.78
N VAL A 304 34.28 3.42 -34.08
CA VAL A 304 34.03 4.81 -34.49
C VAL A 304 35.35 5.58 -34.59
N ALA A 305 36.19 5.52 -33.56
CA ALA A 305 37.48 6.20 -33.56
C ALA A 305 38.41 5.69 -34.67
N LYS A 306 38.42 4.38 -34.94
CA LYS A 306 39.15 3.83 -36.08
C LYS A 306 38.62 4.39 -37.41
N GLY A 307 37.30 4.42 -37.59
CA GLY A 307 36.67 5.01 -38.77
C GLY A 307 37.03 6.48 -38.95
N LEU A 308 36.90 7.28 -37.89
CA LEU A 308 37.25 8.71 -37.87
C LEU A 308 38.74 8.99 -38.07
N ALA A 309 39.61 8.03 -37.74
CA ALA A 309 41.03 8.13 -38.04
C ALA A 309 41.35 7.94 -39.53
N GLU A 310 40.50 7.20 -40.26
CA GLU A 310 40.65 6.92 -41.68
C GLU A 310 39.91 7.96 -42.56
N ASP A 311 38.73 8.40 -42.13
CA ASP A 311 37.87 9.38 -42.82
C ASP A 311 37.26 10.35 -41.79
N PRO A 312 37.30 11.69 -41.95
CA PRO A 312 36.68 12.63 -41.02
C PRO A 312 35.16 12.46 -40.86
N VAL A 313 34.48 11.72 -41.73
CA VAL A 313 33.06 11.37 -41.58
C VAL A 313 32.91 9.85 -41.44
N TYR A 314 32.49 9.43 -40.25
CA TYR A 314 32.14 8.04 -39.97
C TYR A 314 30.62 7.87 -39.97
N ALA A 315 30.09 6.98 -40.81
CA ALA A 315 28.70 6.57 -40.76
C ALA A 315 28.60 5.13 -40.30
N ASP A 316 27.78 4.85 -39.28
CA ASP A 316 27.61 3.50 -38.76
C ASP A 316 26.98 2.58 -39.83
N PRO A 317 27.65 1.50 -40.25
CA PRO A 317 27.08 0.56 -41.21
C PRO A 317 25.91 -0.26 -40.64
N GLU A 318 25.69 -0.25 -39.32
CA GLU A 318 24.54 -0.90 -38.68
C GLU A 318 23.28 -0.01 -38.69
N SER A 319 23.40 1.27 -39.02
CA SER A 319 22.29 2.21 -39.03
C SER A 319 21.78 2.48 -40.45
N PRO A 320 20.53 2.96 -40.59
CA PRO A 320 20.04 3.47 -41.86
C PRO A 320 20.98 4.53 -42.42
N ARG A 321 21.23 4.46 -43.73
CA ARG A 321 22.13 5.41 -44.40
C ARG A 321 21.50 6.80 -44.48
N ALA A 322 21.96 7.71 -43.63
CA ALA A 322 21.52 9.11 -43.59
C ALA A 322 22.06 10.00 -44.72
N LEU A 323 23.23 9.68 -45.30
CA LEU A 323 23.87 10.51 -46.32
C LEU A 323 24.04 9.76 -47.64
N ASP A 324 23.51 10.33 -48.72
CA ASP A 324 23.83 9.88 -50.06
C ASP A 324 25.27 10.26 -50.47
N THR A 325 25.75 9.69 -51.58
CA THR A 325 27.13 9.91 -52.04
C THR A 325 27.44 11.37 -52.37
N ALA A 326 26.44 12.13 -52.84
CA ALA A 326 26.62 13.54 -53.18
C ALA A 326 26.66 14.43 -51.92
N GLN A 327 25.79 14.16 -50.95
CA GLN A 327 25.78 14.79 -49.64
C GLN A 327 27.10 14.54 -48.90
N LEU A 328 27.58 13.29 -48.88
CA LEU A 328 28.87 12.94 -48.27
C LEU A 328 30.04 13.69 -48.92
N ALA A 329 30.11 13.69 -50.26
CA ALA A 329 31.15 14.41 -50.99
C ALA A 329 31.11 15.93 -50.72
N LYS A 330 29.92 16.51 -50.61
CA LYS A 330 29.73 17.92 -50.26
C LYS A 330 30.21 18.19 -48.83
N LEU A 331 29.85 17.33 -47.87
CA LEU A 331 30.30 17.44 -46.48
C LEU A 331 31.83 17.37 -46.35
N HIS A 332 32.48 16.43 -47.04
CA HIS A 332 33.95 16.36 -47.09
C HIS A 332 34.58 17.65 -47.61
N SER A 333 34.04 18.23 -48.69
CA SER A 333 34.53 19.50 -49.22
C SER A 333 34.38 20.65 -48.22
N ARG A 334 33.31 20.66 -47.42
CA ARG A 334 33.11 21.67 -46.34
C ARG A 334 34.11 21.49 -45.21
N ILE A 335 34.33 20.24 -44.77
CA ILE A 335 35.29 19.91 -43.71
C ILE A 335 36.70 20.31 -44.13
N GLU A 336 37.12 19.97 -45.36
CA GLU A 336 38.44 20.33 -45.89
C GLU A 336 38.63 21.86 -45.97
N LYS A 337 37.59 22.57 -46.44
CA LYS A 337 37.60 24.04 -46.50
C LYS A 337 37.69 24.67 -45.11
N PHE A 338 36.95 24.16 -44.13
CA PHE A 338 37.02 24.65 -42.75
C PHE A 338 38.40 24.38 -42.15
N SER A 339 38.91 23.15 -42.29
CA SER A 339 40.21 22.72 -41.78
C SER A 339 41.36 23.56 -42.34
N SER A 340 41.24 24.00 -43.60
CA SER A 340 42.25 24.85 -44.26
C SER A 340 42.10 26.35 -43.95
N SER A 341 41.04 26.76 -43.24
CA SER A 341 40.78 28.17 -42.93
C SER A 341 41.62 28.68 -41.77
N LYS A 342 41.82 30.00 -41.68
CA LYS A 342 42.57 30.61 -40.56
C LYS A 342 41.82 30.39 -39.24
N GLY A 343 42.49 29.75 -38.29
CA GLY A 343 41.88 29.36 -37.01
C GLY A 343 40.85 28.24 -37.14
N GLY A 344 40.77 27.57 -38.30
CA GLY A 344 40.07 26.30 -38.45
C GLY A 344 40.95 25.15 -37.96
N GLY A 345 40.32 24.00 -37.75
CA GLY A 345 40.95 22.77 -37.32
C GLY A 345 40.21 21.55 -37.88
N PRO A 346 40.62 20.34 -37.52
CA PRO A 346 39.93 19.14 -37.97
C PRO A 346 38.48 19.14 -37.45
N VAL A 347 37.60 18.58 -38.28
CA VAL A 347 36.20 18.33 -37.92
C VAL A 347 35.97 16.83 -38.09
N PHE A 348 35.43 16.21 -37.05
CA PHE A 348 35.07 14.80 -37.01
C PHE A 348 33.56 14.69 -36.91
N VAL A 349 32.93 13.94 -37.83
CA VAL A 349 31.48 13.75 -37.86
C VAL A 349 31.18 12.26 -37.69
N ALA A 350 30.48 11.91 -36.61
CA ALA A 350 30.01 10.55 -36.36
C ALA A 350 28.50 10.48 -36.56
N LEU A 351 28.05 9.74 -37.59
CA LEU A 351 26.65 9.41 -37.80
C LEU A 351 26.35 8.07 -37.12
N VAL A 352 25.98 8.13 -35.84
CA VAL A 352 25.83 6.98 -34.95
C VAL A 352 24.62 7.19 -34.03
N PRO A 353 23.80 6.15 -33.76
CA PRO A 353 22.67 6.25 -32.84
C PRO A 353 23.12 6.52 -31.41
N GLN A 354 22.43 7.39 -30.67
CA GLN A 354 22.68 7.68 -29.27
C GLN A 354 21.53 7.13 -28.45
N MET A 355 21.80 6.09 -27.67
CA MET A 355 20.77 5.32 -26.97
C MET A 355 21.11 5.17 -25.51
N TYR A 356 20.10 5.06 -24.66
CA TYR A 356 20.31 4.91 -23.22
C TYR A 356 21.12 3.64 -22.88
N GLU A 357 20.99 2.59 -23.69
CA GLU A 357 21.66 1.31 -23.55
C GLU A 357 23.11 1.31 -24.07
N ASP A 358 23.57 2.44 -24.60
CA ASP A 358 24.92 2.60 -25.14
C ASP A 358 26.00 2.90 -24.09
N GLU A 359 27.27 2.90 -24.49
CA GLU A 359 28.38 3.12 -23.57
C GLU A 359 28.32 4.47 -22.82
N SER A 360 27.65 5.46 -23.44
CA SER A 360 27.47 6.84 -22.99
C SER A 360 26.13 7.11 -22.31
N GLN A 361 25.22 6.14 -22.25
CA GLN A 361 23.80 6.37 -21.87
C GLN A 361 23.11 7.44 -22.73
N GLY A 362 23.49 7.51 -24.01
CA GLY A 362 23.01 8.53 -24.94
C GLY A 362 23.56 9.94 -24.66
N ASP A 363 24.56 10.10 -23.78
CA ASP A 363 25.23 11.40 -23.56
C ASP A 363 26.30 11.63 -24.65
N GLU A 364 26.00 12.53 -25.59
CA GLU A 364 26.84 12.79 -26.76
C GLU A 364 28.17 13.45 -26.40
N GLU A 365 28.22 14.20 -25.28
CA GLU A 365 29.45 14.81 -24.78
C GLU A 365 30.39 13.75 -24.20
N ALA A 366 29.85 12.80 -23.42
CA ALA A 366 30.60 11.65 -22.90
C ALA A 366 31.09 10.77 -24.04
N PHE A 367 30.24 10.50 -25.04
CA PHE A 367 30.62 9.77 -26.24
C PHE A 367 31.77 10.45 -26.99
N THR A 368 31.65 11.75 -27.30
CA THR A 368 32.68 12.49 -28.04
C THR A 368 33.97 12.63 -27.26
N SER A 369 33.91 12.85 -25.94
CA SER A 369 35.08 12.85 -25.07
C SER A 369 35.81 11.52 -25.14
N ALA A 370 35.10 10.40 -25.05
CA ALA A 370 35.69 9.06 -25.13
C ALA A 370 36.29 8.77 -26.51
N VAL A 371 35.60 9.14 -27.59
CA VAL A 371 36.11 9.00 -28.97
C VAL A 371 37.36 9.87 -29.19
N ARG A 372 37.40 11.09 -28.65
CA ARG A 372 38.57 11.96 -28.69
C ARG A 372 39.77 11.32 -28.01
N ASP A 373 39.59 10.72 -26.84
CA ASP A 373 40.64 10.00 -26.13
C ASP A 373 41.19 8.84 -26.98
N LYS A 374 40.31 8.08 -27.63
CA LYS A 374 40.68 7.01 -28.57
C LYS A 374 41.42 7.51 -29.82
N LEU A 375 41.11 8.72 -30.28
CA LEU A 375 41.82 9.40 -31.36
C LEU A 375 43.16 10.03 -30.92
N GLY A 376 43.56 9.85 -29.65
CA GLY A 376 44.82 10.33 -29.10
C GLY A 376 44.73 11.76 -28.55
N GLY A 377 43.56 12.20 -28.10
CA GLY A 377 43.35 13.54 -27.53
C GLY A 377 43.45 14.67 -28.55
N LYS A 378 43.16 14.40 -29.83
CA LYS A 378 43.25 15.39 -30.91
C LYS A 378 42.30 16.54 -30.64
N ASP A 379 42.78 17.77 -30.84
CA ASP A 379 41.94 18.95 -30.79
C ASP A 379 41.15 19.07 -32.11
N GLY A 380 39.88 19.46 -32.04
CA GLY A 380 38.97 19.50 -33.18
C GLY A 380 37.52 19.83 -32.81
N VAL A 381 36.68 19.99 -33.82
CA VAL A 381 35.21 20.00 -33.64
C VAL A 381 34.70 18.58 -33.84
N TYR A 382 33.95 18.08 -32.87
CA TYR A 382 33.33 16.76 -32.89
C TYR A 382 31.83 16.96 -33.05
N ILE A 383 31.26 16.35 -34.09
CA ILE A 383 29.84 16.41 -34.41
C ILE A 383 29.29 15.00 -34.28
N VAL A 384 28.28 14.83 -33.44
CA VAL A 384 27.47 13.61 -33.37
C VAL A 384 26.16 13.90 -34.06
N ALA A 385 25.79 13.05 -35.01
CA ALA A 385 24.51 13.13 -35.70
C ALA A 385 23.82 11.78 -35.56
N ASP A 386 22.68 11.74 -34.87
CA ASP A 386 21.94 10.50 -34.68
C ASP A 386 21.06 10.23 -35.92
N PRO A 387 21.27 9.11 -36.64
CA PRO A 387 20.49 8.76 -37.82
C PRO A 387 19.07 8.24 -37.51
N LEU A 388 18.71 7.98 -36.25
CA LEU A 388 17.42 7.42 -35.84
C LEU A 388 16.41 8.47 -35.35
N ASP A 389 16.87 9.50 -34.64
CA ASP A 389 16.01 10.62 -34.21
C ASP A 389 16.31 11.93 -34.95
N GLY A 390 17.47 11.99 -35.62
CA GLY A 390 17.92 13.15 -36.37
C GLY A 390 18.63 14.21 -35.55
N TYR A 391 18.97 13.99 -34.28
CA TYR A 391 19.64 15.01 -33.47
C TYR A 391 21.07 15.26 -33.92
N ILE A 392 21.53 16.51 -33.76
CA ILE A 392 22.89 16.93 -34.09
C ILE A 392 23.48 17.75 -32.95
N ASP A 393 24.56 17.22 -32.37
CA ASP A 393 25.30 17.83 -31.27
C ASP A 393 26.74 18.12 -31.67
N VAL A 394 27.28 19.22 -31.14
CA VAL A 394 28.55 19.80 -31.59
C VAL A 394 29.41 20.21 -30.40
N PHE A 395 30.60 19.62 -30.32
CA PHE A 395 31.54 19.82 -29.22
C PHE A 395 32.88 20.32 -29.77
N ASN A 396 33.36 21.43 -29.23
CA ASN A 396 34.69 21.94 -29.57
C ASN A 396 35.70 21.53 -28.52
N HIS A 397 36.63 20.66 -28.89
CA HIS A 397 37.73 20.28 -28.02
C HIS A 397 39.01 20.97 -28.47
N GLY A 398 39.30 22.13 -27.87
CA GLY A 398 40.62 22.76 -27.98
C GLY A 398 40.84 23.70 -29.18
N LEU A 399 39.87 23.93 -30.06
CA LEU A 399 40.01 24.98 -31.09
C LEU A 399 39.64 26.36 -30.53
N GLY A 400 40.37 27.40 -30.95
CA GLY A 400 40.10 28.82 -30.65
C GLY A 400 38.86 29.35 -31.38
N LEU A 401 37.71 28.76 -31.10
CA LEU A 401 36.40 29.13 -31.61
C LEU A 401 35.56 29.70 -30.46
N ASP A 402 34.77 30.74 -30.72
CA ASP A 402 33.75 31.23 -29.77
C ASP A 402 32.51 30.34 -29.85
N THR A 403 32.54 29.20 -29.16
CA THR A 403 31.46 28.22 -29.22
C THR A 403 30.29 28.52 -28.31
N TYR A 404 30.50 29.30 -27.24
CA TYR A 404 29.39 29.73 -26.39
C TYR A 404 28.39 30.57 -27.18
N SER A 405 28.85 31.48 -28.04
CA SER A 405 27.92 32.25 -28.88
C SER A 405 27.39 31.48 -30.09
N ALA A 406 28.14 30.51 -30.63
CA ALA A 406 27.75 29.82 -31.85
C ALA A 406 26.91 28.56 -31.62
N PHE A 407 27.11 27.84 -30.53
CA PHE A 407 26.48 26.54 -30.28
C PHE A 407 25.30 26.63 -29.31
N PHE A 408 25.30 27.56 -28.33
CA PHE A 408 24.08 27.82 -27.56
C PHE A 408 22.97 28.44 -28.40
N ASP A 409 23.33 29.19 -29.44
CA ASP A 409 22.39 29.80 -30.38
C ASP A 409 22.25 28.97 -31.67
N LEU A 410 22.61 27.67 -31.65
CA LEU A 410 22.40 26.81 -32.81
C LEU A 410 20.89 26.77 -33.11
N PRO A 411 20.45 27.03 -34.36
CA PRO A 411 19.03 26.93 -34.69
C PRO A 411 18.46 25.55 -34.34
N GLU A 412 17.30 25.51 -33.71
CA GLU A 412 16.59 24.25 -33.38
C GLU A 412 16.41 23.36 -34.61
N SER A 413 16.17 23.97 -35.79
CA SER A 413 16.07 23.25 -37.07
C SER A 413 17.36 22.51 -37.49
N ILE A 414 18.51 22.85 -36.90
CA ILE A 414 19.77 22.14 -37.10
C ILE A 414 19.99 21.12 -35.98
N SER A 415 19.81 21.49 -34.70
CA SER A 415 20.07 20.57 -33.57
C SER A 415 19.01 19.48 -33.46
N TYR A 416 17.74 19.85 -33.32
CA TYR A 416 16.62 18.90 -33.15
C TYR A 416 15.92 18.58 -34.47
N GLY A 417 15.95 19.50 -35.42
CA GLY A 417 15.19 19.39 -36.67
C GLY A 417 13.93 20.24 -36.67
N ASP A 418 13.16 20.14 -37.74
CA ASP A 418 11.84 20.74 -37.89
C ASP A 418 10.81 19.68 -38.34
N SER A 419 9.55 20.07 -38.49
CA SER A 419 8.50 19.13 -38.90
C SER A 419 8.79 18.41 -40.22
N LYS A 420 9.63 18.96 -41.10
CA LYS A 420 9.99 18.30 -42.36
C LYS A 420 11.08 17.27 -42.16
N SER A 421 12.03 17.50 -41.25
CA SER A 421 13.00 16.45 -40.90
C SER A 421 12.30 15.30 -40.19
N ASP A 422 11.32 15.56 -39.33
CA ASP A 422 10.57 14.50 -38.64
C ASP A 422 9.77 13.62 -39.61
N GLU A 423 9.32 14.19 -40.72
CA GLU A 423 8.62 13.48 -41.80
C GLU A 423 9.56 12.76 -42.78
N ALA A 424 10.87 13.04 -42.75
CA ALA A 424 11.83 12.52 -43.72
C ALA A 424 12.61 11.32 -43.15
N ASP A 425 12.69 10.23 -43.93
CA ASP A 425 13.41 8.99 -43.53
C ASP A 425 14.90 9.21 -43.17
N ASP A 426 15.53 10.27 -43.68
CA ASP A 426 16.94 10.60 -43.42
C ASP A 426 17.12 11.81 -42.48
N HIS A 427 16.03 12.27 -41.85
CA HIS A 427 15.95 13.46 -41.01
C HIS A 427 16.56 14.73 -41.64
N LEU A 428 16.69 14.74 -42.97
CA LEU A 428 17.39 15.78 -43.74
C LEU A 428 18.81 16.05 -43.21
N LEU A 429 19.47 15.05 -42.61
CA LEU A 429 20.77 15.21 -41.95
C LEU A 429 21.84 15.80 -42.88
N GLY A 430 21.83 15.43 -44.17
CA GLY A 430 22.79 15.99 -45.13
C GLY A 430 22.64 17.49 -45.40
N GLU A 431 21.42 18.04 -45.34
CA GLU A 431 21.19 19.49 -45.47
C GLU A 431 21.57 20.21 -44.17
N ARG A 432 21.12 19.67 -43.03
CA ARG A 432 21.37 20.23 -41.70
C ARG A 432 22.87 20.24 -41.35
N LEU A 433 23.61 19.20 -41.71
CA LEU A 433 25.07 19.17 -41.57
C LEU A 433 25.77 20.19 -42.49
N ASP A 434 25.26 20.44 -43.71
CA ASP A 434 25.83 21.49 -44.57
C ASP A 434 25.62 22.89 -43.96
N ASP A 435 24.43 23.14 -43.41
CA ASP A 435 24.10 24.40 -42.74
C ASP A 435 24.92 24.59 -41.46
N LEU A 436 25.11 23.53 -40.68
CA LEU A 436 26.01 23.54 -39.53
C LEU A 436 27.44 23.92 -39.94
N MET A 437 27.96 23.34 -41.03
CA MET A 437 29.28 23.69 -41.54
C MET A 437 29.38 25.13 -42.04
N VAL A 438 28.27 25.72 -42.52
CA VAL A 438 28.21 27.16 -42.85
C VAL A 438 28.28 28.02 -41.59
N ILE A 439 27.63 27.62 -40.50
CA ILE A 439 27.69 28.31 -39.20
C ILE A 439 29.11 28.23 -38.64
N LEU A 440 29.71 27.03 -38.58
CA LEU A 440 31.09 26.82 -38.12
C LEU A 440 32.10 27.68 -38.88
N GLY A 441 31.92 27.80 -40.20
CA GLY A 441 32.76 28.66 -41.04
C GLY A 441 32.66 30.16 -40.72
N LYS A 442 31.57 30.60 -40.07
CA LYS A 442 31.33 31.99 -39.67
C LYS A 442 31.63 32.26 -38.19
N THR A 443 31.75 31.23 -37.36
CA THR A 443 32.02 31.34 -35.93
C THR A 443 33.26 32.20 -35.66
N ALA A 444 33.17 33.15 -34.72
CA ALA A 444 34.28 34.01 -34.36
C ALA A 444 35.46 33.18 -33.82
N ARG A 445 36.69 33.67 -34.06
CA ARG A 445 37.90 33.04 -33.53
C ARG A 445 38.31 33.72 -32.24
N THR A 446 38.76 32.93 -31.27
CA THR A 446 39.20 33.36 -29.94
C THR A 446 40.64 32.95 -29.69
N ASP A 447 41.34 33.67 -28.81
CA ASP A 447 42.70 33.32 -28.39
C ASP A 447 42.71 32.11 -27.43
N GLU A 448 41.67 31.98 -26.60
CA GLU A 448 41.47 30.84 -25.71
C GLU A 448 40.33 29.96 -26.25
N PRO A 449 40.52 28.63 -26.31
CA PRO A 449 39.47 27.72 -26.75
C PRO A 449 38.34 27.67 -25.72
N THR A 450 37.10 27.83 -26.17
CA THR A 450 35.93 27.51 -25.34
C THR A 450 35.65 26.02 -25.50
N THR A 451 36.31 25.22 -24.67
CA THR A 451 36.09 23.78 -24.56
C THR A 451 34.98 23.53 -23.52
N PRO A 452 34.05 22.59 -23.77
CA PRO A 452 33.18 22.08 -22.72
C PRO A 452 33.97 21.61 -21.49
N GLY A 453 33.31 21.52 -20.34
CA GLY A 453 33.94 21.03 -19.12
C GLY A 453 34.28 19.54 -19.21
N ASP A 454 34.52 18.92 -18.05
CA ASP A 454 34.43 17.47 -17.99
C ASP A 454 32.96 17.08 -18.27
N PRO A 455 32.70 16.06 -19.11
CA PRO A 455 31.34 15.62 -19.41
C PRO A 455 30.63 15.19 -18.12
N TYR A 456 29.30 15.22 -18.15
CA TYR A 456 28.53 14.75 -17.00
C TYR A 456 28.88 13.28 -16.72
N PRO A 457 29.09 12.88 -15.45
CA PRO A 457 29.45 11.50 -15.15
C PRO A 457 28.30 10.57 -15.53
N VAL A 458 28.57 9.69 -16.49
CA VAL A 458 27.66 8.61 -16.89
C VAL A 458 27.59 7.58 -15.76
N THR A 459 26.43 6.96 -15.56
CA THR A 459 26.25 5.91 -14.54
C THR A 459 27.17 4.74 -14.84
N ASP A 460 27.78 4.17 -13.79
CA ASP A 460 28.64 3.00 -13.91
C ASP A 460 27.83 1.81 -14.44
N PRO A 461 28.10 1.33 -15.67
CA PRO A 461 27.33 0.27 -16.31
C PRO A 461 27.42 -1.08 -15.59
N ILE A 462 28.43 -1.27 -14.73
CA ILE A 462 28.57 -2.52 -13.95
C ILE A 462 27.63 -2.51 -12.74
N ALA A 463 27.40 -1.34 -12.15
CA ALA A 463 26.60 -1.18 -10.95
C ALA A 463 25.14 -0.78 -11.24
N GLU A 464 24.80 -0.51 -12.50
CA GLU A 464 23.47 -0.04 -12.92
C GLU A 464 22.36 -1.03 -12.55
N ASP A 465 22.59 -2.32 -12.84
CA ASP A 465 21.64 -3.38 -12.50
C ASP A 465 21.79 -3.91 -11.07
N GLU A 466 22.82 -3.49 -10.32
CA GLU A 466 23.02 -3.97 -8.96
C GLU A 466 22.01 -3.30 -8.01
N LEU A 467 21.12 -4.13 -7.47
CA LEU A 467 20.18 -3.67 -6.46
C LEU A 467 20.92 -3.36 -5.16
N ARG A 468 20.54 -2.23 -4.56
CA ARG A 468 21.06 -1.83 -3.25
C ARG A 468 20.89 -2.97 -2.23
N PRO A 469 21.85 -3.13 -1.29
CA PRO A 469 21.73 -4.13 -0.24
C PRO A 469 20.45 -3.97 0.57
N LEU A 470 19.84 -5.07 0.99
CA LEU A 470 18.57 -5.08 1.73
C LEU A 470 18.59 -4.20 3.00
N TYR A 471 19.76 -4.07 3.64
CA TYR A 471 19.98 -3.28 4.86
C TYR A 471 20.53 -1.88 4.58
N TYR A 472 20.11 -1.27 3.47
CA TYR A 472 20.49 0.08 3.06
C TYR A 472 19.24 0.95 2.79
N GLY A 473 19.44 2.26 2.61
CA GLY A 473 18.38 3.19 2.20
C GLY A 473 17.16 3.18 3.13
N GLU A 474 16.00 2.86 2.58
CA GLU A 474 14.70 2.88 3.27
C GLU A 474 14.54 1.81 4.37
N PHE A 475 15.52 0.93 4.55
CA PHE A 475 15.57 0.06 5.73
C PHE A 475 15.44 0.85 7.03
N TRP A 476 16.12 2.00 7.13
CA TRP A 476 16.09 2.85 8.32
C TRP A 476 14.73 3.50 8.56
N THR A 477 14.07 3.97 7.51
CA THR A 477 12.69 4.47 7.54
C THR A 477 11.74 3.36 7.99
N GLY A 478 11.94 2.15 7.47
CA GLY A 478 11.24 0.94 7.88
C GLY A 478 11.29 0.71 9.39
N LEU A 479 12.45 0.82 10.03
CA LEU A 479 12.58 0.67 11.49
C LEU A 479 11.66 1.63 12.27
N PHE A 480 11.55 2.89 11.82
CA PHE A 480 10.67 3.87 12.44
C PHE A 480 9.19 3.54 12.21
N LEU A 481 8.82 3.18 10.98
CA LEU A 481 7.47 2.75 10.63
C LEU A 481 7.03 1.51 11.40
N GLY A 482 7.94 0.56 11.65
CA GLY A 482 7.68 -0.62 12.48
C GLY A 482 7.27 -0.26 13.91
N VAL A 483 7.95 0.72 14.52
CA VAL A 483 7.59 1.24 15.85
C VAL A 483 6.21 1.87 15.84
N LEU A 484 5.92 2.76 14.87
CA LEU A 484 4.60 3.41 14.76
C LEU A 484 3.48 2.40 14.55
N ALA A 485 3.68 1.43 13.64
CA ALA A 485 2.72 0.37 13.37
C ALA A 485 2.46 -0.47 14.63
N ALA A 486 3.51 -0.87 15.37
CA ALA A 486 3.35 -1.63 16.60
C ALA A 486 2.56 -0.86 17.68
N LEU A 487 2.80 0.45 17.84
CA LEU A 487 2.04 1.29 18.77
C LEU A 487 0.58 1.44 18.35
N LEU A 488 0.30 1.61 17.06
CA LEU A 488 -1.05 1.69 16.51
C LEU A 488 -1.82 0.37 16.74
N PHE A 489 -1.24 -0.76 16.36
CA PHE A 489 -1.83 -2.09 16.58
C PHE A 489 -2.06 -2.37 18.07
N PHE A 490 -1.10 -2.00 18.93
CA PHE A 490 -1.28 -2.09 20.37
C PHE A 490 -2.45 -1.24 20.86
N GLY A 491 -2.58 0.01 20.39
CA GLY A 491 -3.68 0.91 20.71
C GLY A 491 -5.05 0.34 20.30
N LEU A 492 -5.16 -0.22 19.09
CA LEU A 492 -6.37 -0.87 18.59
C LEU A 492 -6.75 -2.10 19.42
N ALA A 493 -5.78 -2.97 19.73
CA ALA A 493 -6.02 -4.14 20.57
C ALA A 493 -6.43 -3.74 22.01
N ALA A 494 -5.81 -2.68 22.55
CA ALA A 494 -6.16 -2.14 23.86
C ALA A 494 -7.59 -1.58 23.88
N ALA A 495 -7.98 -0.83 22.85
CA ALA A 495 -9.34 -0.29 22.67
C ALA A 495 -10.38 -1.40 22.58
N ALA A 496 -10.17 -2.41 21.72
CA ALA A 496 -11.07 -3.55 21.57
C ALA A 496 -11.26 -4.32 22.90
N LEU A 497 -10.16 -4.62 23.61
CA LEU A 497 -10.22 -5.28 24.92
C LEU A 497 -10.88 -4.40 26.00
N GLY A 498 -10.79 -3.07 25.87
CA GLY A 498 -11.51 -2.09 26.69
C GLY A 498 -13.03 -2.13 26.46
N ILE A 499 -13.46 -2.16 25.19
CA ILE A 499 -14.86 -2.28 24.78
C ILE A 499 -15.45 -3.60 25.31
N VAL A 500 -14.76 -4.73 25.08
CA VAL A 500 -15.19 -6.05 25.59
C VAL A 500 -15.36 -6.02 27.11
N ARG A 501 -14.42 -5.39 27.83
CA ARG A 501 -14.51 -5.25 29.29
C ARG A 501 -15.71 -4.40 29.72
N ALA A 502 -16.01 -3.31 28.99
CA ALA A 502 -17.18 -2.47 29.27
C ALA A 502 -18.49 -3.25 29.06
N LEU A 503 -18.58 -4.03 27.98
CA LEU A 503 -19.74 -4.87 27.68
C LEU A 503 -19.92 -6.00 28.71
N LEU A 504 -18.83 -6.69 29.10
CA LEU A 504 -18.88 -7.71 30.15
C LEU A 504 -19.26 -7.14 31.52
N ARG A 505 -18.92 -5.89 31.81
CA ARG A 505 -19.38 -5.20 33.04
C ARG A 505 -20.86 -4.83 33.00
N ARG A 506 -21.41 -4.55 31.82
CA ARG A 506 -22.84 -4.26 31.63
C ARG A 506 -23.69 -5.53 31.73
N ARG A 507 -23.15 -6.69 31.36
CA ARG A 507 -23.76 -8.02 31.63
C ARG A 507 -23.51 -8.46 33.07
N LYS A 508 -24.10 -7.77 34.05
CA LYS A 508 -24.29 -8.39 35.37
C LYS A 508 -25.37 -9.48 35.24
N PRO A 509 -25.22 -10.63 35.92
CA PRO A 509 -26.29 -11.62 35.97
C PRO A 509 -27.55 -10.98 36.56
N GLU A 510 -28.69 -11.40 36.05
CA GLU A 510 -30.02 -11.08 36.54
C GLU A 510 -30.04 -11.20 38.07
N PRO A 511 -30.53 -10.18 38.81
CA PRO A 511 -30.55 -10.24 40.26
C PRO A 511 -31.34 -11.48 40.69
N LEU A 512 -30.68 -12.35 41.47
CA LEU A 512 -31.32 -13.52 42.08
C LEU A 512 -32.64 -13.09 42.74
N PRO A 513 -33.75 -13.80 42.52
CA PRO A 513 -35.02 -13.49 43.16
C PRO A 513 -34.84 -13.47 44.68
N THR A 514 -35.21 -12.34 45.28
CA THR A 514 -34.94 -11.99 46.68
C THR A 514 -35.61 -12.94 47.70
N SER A 515 -36.48 -13.83 47.22
CA SER A 515 -37.10 -14.90 48.02
C SER A 515 -36.12 -15.99 48.47
N ALA A 516 -34.92 -16.07 47.88
CA ALA A 516 -33.91 -17.09 48.20
C ALA A 516 -32.80 -16.62 49.17
N LEU A 517 -32.85 -15.39 49.69
CA LEU A 517 -31.89 -14.94 50.71
C LEU A 517 -32.38 -15.34 52.11
N PRO A 518 -31.57 -16.03 52.93
CA PRO A 518 -31.96 -16.35 54.30
C PRO A 518 -32.18 -15.07 55.12
N GLN A 519 -33.38 -14.93 55.71
CA GLN A 519 -33.76 -13.85 56.64
C GLN A 519 -32.97 -13.94 57.96
N VAL A 520 -31.67 -13.64 57.90
CA VAL A 520 -30.83 -13.45 59.08
C VAL A 520 -30.44 -11.98 59.14
N SER A 521 -31.38 -11.16 59.61
CA SER A 521 -31.06 -9.78 59.97
C SER A 521 -30.42 -9.79 61.37
N PRO A 522 -29.28 -9.10 61.57
CA PRO A 522 -28.62 -9.04 62.87
C PRO A 522 -29.49 -8.32 63.91
N ALA A 523 -29.30 -8.66 65.19
CA ALA A 523 -29.91 -7.95 66.32
C ALA A 523 -29.30 -6.54 66.47
N GLU A 524 -28.04 -6.37 66.11
CA GLU A 524 -27.28 -5.11 66.20
C GLU A 524 -26.79 -4.69 64.80
N PRO A 525 -27.67 -4.25 63.87
CA PRO A 525 -27.25 -3.82 62.55
C PRO A 525 -26.35 -2.58 62.64
N SER A 526 -25.35 -2.49 61.75
CA SER A 526 -24.57 -1.28 61.55
C SER A 526 -25.32 -0.29 60.65
N LEU A 527 -25.03 1.01 60.76
CA LEU A 527 -25.63 2.02 59.88
C LEU A 527 -25.38 1.75 58.38
N PRO A 528 -24.16 1.34 57.94
CA PRO A 528 -23.94 0.91 56.55
C PRO A 528 -24.80 -0.29 56.13
N TYR A 529 -25.05 -1.24 57.03
CA TYR A 529 -25.96 -2.37 56.77
C TYR A 529 -27.38 -1.87 56.53
N LEU A 530 -27.91 -1.01 57.41
CA LEU A 530 -29.25 -0.45 57.26
C LEU A 530 -29.41 0.32 55.95
N ARG A 531 -28.42 1.16 55.57
CA ARG A 531 -28.45 1.89 54.30
C ARG A 531 -28.44 0.95 53.09
N GLY A 532 -27.54 -0.04 53.09
CA GLY A 532 -27.45 -1.02 52.00
C GLY A 532 -28.72 -1.86 51.84
N THR A 533 -29.29 -2.30 52.97
CA THR A 533 -30.54 -3.07 52.98
C THR A 533 -31.73 -2.20 52.58
N ALA A 534 -31.86 -0.98 53.09
CA ALA A 534 -32.94 -0.05 52.71
C ALA A 534 -32.92 0.24 51.21
N LYS A 535 -31.76 0.57 50.61
CA LYS A 535 -31.63 0.80 49.15
C LYS A 535 -32.02 -0.44 48.34
N THR A 536 -31.67 -1.63 48.82
CA THR A 536 -32.01 -2.90 48.15
C THR A 536 -33.50 -3.19 48.22
N GLU A 537 -34.11 -3.04 49.40
CA GLU A 537 -35.52 -3.31 49.64
C GLU A 537 -36.44 -2.28 48.97
N LEU A 538 -36.04 -1.01 48.97
CA LEU A 538 -36.74 0.07 48.28
C LEU A 538 -36.80 -0.20 46.76
N ARG A 539 -35.66 -0.54 46.14
CA ARG A 539 -35.62 -0.92 44.71
C ARG A 539 -36.46 -2.16 44.41
N ALA A 540 -36.40 -3.17 45.26
CA ALA A 540 -37.22 -4.37 45.10
C ALA A 540 -38.72 -4.05 45.19
N MET A 541 -39.10 -3.17 46.12
CA MET A 541 -40.49 -2.71 46.26
C MET A 541 -40.94 -1.91 45.04
N THR A 542 -40.17 -0.92 44.60
CA THR A 542 -40.55 -0.09 43.43
C THR A 542 -40.67 -0.93 42.16
N THR A 543 -39.80 -1.92 41.96
CA THR A 543 -39.89 -2.84 40.82
C THR A 543 -41.15 -3.70 40.91
N ALA A 544 -41.44 -4.32 42.07
CA ALA A 544 -42.63 -5.14 42.26
C ALA A 544 -43.93 -4.34 42.11
N PHE A 545 -43.93 -3.07 42.53
CA PHE A 545 -45.07 -2.18 42.34
C PHE A 545 -45.24 -1.74 40.87
N GLY A 546 -44.14 -1.60 40.13
CA GLY A 546 -44.12 -1.21 38.72
C GLY A 546 -44.48 -2.31 37.72
N THR A 547 -44.48 -3.59 38.11
CA THR A 547 -44.83 -4.73 37.23
C THR A 547 -46.32 -4.88 36.92
N GLY A 548 -47.17 -3.96 37.39
CA GLY A 548 -48.59 -3.88 36.99
C GLY A 548 -49.53 -4.86 37.68
N GLU A 549 -49.11 -5.50 38.77
CA GLU A 549 -50.03 -6.25 39.66
C GLU A 549 -51.06 -5.29 40.26
N THR A 550 -52.32 -5.71 40.39
CA THR A 550 -53.38 -4.90 40.99
C THR A 550 -53.09 -4.70 42.48
N ALA A 551 -52.44 -3.59 42.83
CA ALA A 551 -52.17 -3.21 44.20
C ALA A 551 -53.49 -3.15 45.01
N ASP A 552 -53.57 -3.91 46.10
CA ASP A 552 -54.67 -3.77 47.05
C ASP A 552 -54.49 -2.47 47.87
N ALA A 553 -55.54 -2.03 48.57
CA ALA A 553 -55.48 -0.80 49.37
C ALA A 553 -54.38 -0.87 50.47
N ARG A 554 -53.94 -2.07 50.87
CA ARG A 554 -52.91 -2.26 51.90
C ARG A 554 -51.51 -2.09 51.33
N SER A 555 -51.23 -2.62 50.14
CA SER A 555 -49.93 -2.43 49.49
C SER A 555 -49.73 -0.97 49.08
N LEU A 556 -50.79 -0.30 48.61
CA LEU A 556 -50.75 1.13 48.31
C LEU A 556 -50.46 1.98 49.56
N ASP A 557 -51.18 1.77 50.67
CA ASP A 557 -50.96 2.53 51.92
C ASP A 557 -49.53 2.35 52.46
N ARG A 558 -48.97 1.14 52.38
CA ARG A 558 -47.59 0.84 52.81
C ARG A 558 -46.55 1.44 51.87
N TYR A 559 -46.82 1.43 50.56
CA TYR A 559 -45.96 2.05 49.55
C TYR A 559 -45.90 3.56 49.75
N GLU A 560 -47.05 4.22 49.87
CA GLU A 560 -47.15 5.66 50.11
C GLU A 560 -46.44 6.07 51.39
N ALA A 561 -46.67 5.35 52.50
CA ALA A 561 -45.95 5.61 53.75
C ALA A 561 -44.42 5.44 53.62
N THR A 562 -43.95 4.51 52.79
CA THR A 562 -42.52 4.35 52.51
C THR A 562 -41.97 5.55 51.72
N MET A 563 -42.71 5.99 50.70
CA MET A 563 -42.30 7.10 49.85
C MET A 563 -42.24 8.43 50.60
N VAL A 564 -43.11 8.66 51.60
CA VAL A 564 -43.02 9.84 52.48
C VAL A 564 -41.63 9.98 53.12
N LEU A 565 -41.04 8.88 53.62
CA LEU A 565 -39.69 8.91 54.21
C LEU A 565 -38.59 9.12 53.17
N VAL A 566 -38.80 8.69 51.93
CA VAL A 566 -37.85 8.87 50.81
C VAL A 566 -37.88 10.32 50.31
N ASP A 567 -39.07 10.92 50.25
CA ASP A 567 -39.24 12.31 49.86
C ASP A 567 -38.62 13.25 50.90
N GLU A 568 -38.75 12.93 52.20
CA GLU A 568 -38.08 13.67 53.27
C GLU A 568 -36.55 13.59 53.16
N ALA A 569 -35.99 12.40 52.86
CA ALA A 569 -34.56 12.26 52.59
C ALA A 569 -34.10 13.11 51.39
N SER A 570 -34.97 13.26 50.39
CA SER A 570 -34.69 14.09 49.21
C SER A 570 -34.76 15.59 49.52
N ALA A 571 -35.74 16.00 50.34
CA ALA A 571 -35.89 17.39 50.79
C ALA A 571 -34.69 17.88 51.62
N ALA A 572 -34.01 16.97 52.32
CA ALA A 572 -32.76 17.25 53.05
C ALA A 572 -31.52 17.43 52.16
N GLY A 573 -31.68 17.53 50.83
CA GLY A 573 -30.59 17.81 49.88
C GLY A 573 -29.97 16.59 49.19
N GLY A 574 -30.55 15.40 49.38
CA GLY A 574 -30.19 14.16 48.70
C GLY A 574 -30.99 13.92 47.42
N SER A 575 -30.51 13.03 46.55
CA SER A 575 -31.37 12.43 45.52
C SER A 575 -32.33 11.42 46.15
N ALA A 576 -33.44 11.03 45.49
CA ALA A 576 -34.33 9.97 45.97
C ALA A 576 -33.64 8.60 46.19
N GLU A 577 -32.41 8.42 45.68
CA GLU A 577 -31.57 7.24 45.94
C GLU A 577 -30.59 7.41 47.11
N ASP A 578 -30.50 8.61 47.68
CA ASP A 578 -29.54 8.99 48.70
C ASP A 578 -30.15 8.99 50.11
N LEU A 579 -30.32 7.77 50.65
CA LEU A 579 -30.81 7.54 52.02
C LEU A 579 -29.74 7.83 53.10
N ASP A 580 -28.62 8.47 52.76
CA ASP A 580 -27.48 8.59 53.67
C ASP A 580 -27.75 9.59 54.81
N ALA A 581 -28.67 10.55 54.60
CA ALA A 581 -29.09 11.54 55.59
C ALA A 581 -30.12 11.02 56.62
N LEU A 582 -30.71 9.84 56.40
CA LEU A 582 -31.75 9.31 57.28
C LEU A 582 -31.19 8.70 58.58
N ARG A 583 -31.93 8.92 59.67
CA ARG A 583 -31.66 8.28 60.97
C ARG A 583 -31.84 6.75 60.89
N PRO A 584 -31.12 5.96 61.72
CA PRO A 584 -31.25 4.51 61.75
C PRO A 584 -32.70 4.00 61.84
N ALA A 585 -33.54 4.68 62.62
CA ALA A 585 -34.94 4.32 62.78
C ALA A 585 -35.74 4.45 61.47
N ALA A 586 -35.58 5.55 60.73
CA ALA A 586 -36.24 5.75 59.44
C ALA A 586 -35.80 4.69 58.42
N LEU A 587 -34.52 4.31 58.40
CA LEU A 587 -34.02 3.23 57.54
C LEU A 587 -34.68 1.87 57.86
N VAL A 588 -34.87 1.56 59.14
CA VAL A 588 -35.60 0.35 59.56
C VAL A 588 -37.04 0.39 59.09
N VAL A 589 -37.73 1.52 59.23
CA VAL A 589 -39.11 1.66 58.74
C VAL A 589 -39.20 1.46 57.24
N ILE A 590 -38.29 2.06 56.45
CA ILE A 590 -38.22 1.84 55.00
C ILE A 590 -38.08 0.35 54.68
N ILE A 591 -37.16 -0.36 55.36
CA ILE A 591 -36.97 -1.80 55.16
C ILE A 591 -38.24 -2.59 55.49
N VAL A 592 -38.88 -2.29 56.63
CA VAL A 592 -40.06 -2.99 57.12
C VAL A 592 -41.26 -2.76 56.21
N LEU A 593 -41.55 -1.51 55.83
CA LEU A 593 -42.67 -1.17 54.95
C LEU A 593 -42.43 -1.63 53.51
N ALA A 594 -41.20 -1.57 53.00
CA ALA A 594 -40.88 -2.11 51.68
C ALA A 594 -41.13 -3.62 51.61
N ARG A 595 -40.72 -4.37 52.64
CA ARG A 595 -41.03 -5.80 52.75
C ARG A 595 -42.52 -6.07 52.91
N ALA A 596 -43.21 -5.27 53.72
CA ALA A 596 -44.66 -5.41 53.92
C ALA A 596 -45.45 -5.09 52.64
N THR A 597 -44.99 -4.15 51.83
CA THR A 597 -45.58 -3.82 50.53
C THR A 597 -45.43 -4.99 49.57
N ARG A 598 -44.22 -5.55 49.45
CA ARG A 598 -43.98 -6.75 48.63
C ARG A 598 -44.77 -7.97 49.10
N ALA A 599 -44.89 -8.17 50.41
CA ALA A 599 -45.71 -9.24 50.97
C ALA A 599 -47.20 -9.06 50.64
N ALA A 600 -47.73 -7.84 50.71
CA ALA A 600 -49.10 -7.54 50.31
C ALA A 600 -49.36 -7.73 48.81
N LEU A 601 -48.40 -7.35 47.95
CA LEU A 601 -48.46 -7.61 46.50
C LEU A 601 -48.50 -9.12 46.21
N ALA A 602 -47.77 -9.91 46.99
CA ALA A 602 -47.82 -11.38 46.94
C ALA A 602 -49.05 -12.01 47.66
N HIS A 603 -50.07 -11.20 47.98
CA HIS A 603 -51.30 -11.62 48.68
C HIS A 603 -51.08 -12.25 50.07
N ASP A 604 -50.01 -11.87 50.80
CA ASP A 604 -49.84 -12.24 52.20
C ASP A 604 -50.70 -11.33 53.12
N ASP A 605 -51.64 -11.94 53.85
CA ASP A 605 -52.59 -11.25 54.74
C ASP A 605 -51.99 -10.77 56.08
N THR A 606 -50.68 -10.87 56.26
CA THR A 606 -50.02 -10.41 57.47
C THR A 606 -50.11 -8.89 57.66
N THR A 607 -50.51 -8.51 58.88
CA THR A 607 -50.71 -7.11 59.29
C THR A 607 -49.63 -6.60 60.25
N ARG A 608 -48.73 -7.48 60.70
CA ARG A 608 -47.67 -7.20 61.68
C ARG A 608 -46.36 -7.84 61.25
N CYS A 609 -45.22 -7.27 61.65
CA CYS A 609 -43.91 -7.90 61.55
C CYS A 609 -43.46 -8.48 62.90
N CYS A 610 -42.33 -9.18 62.91
CA CYS A 610 -41.75 -9.73 64.13
C CYS A 610 -41.43 -8.62 65.15
N GLY A 611 -42.03 -8.70 66.32
CA GLY A 611 -41.85 -7.78 67.43
C GLY A 611 -40.57 -8.01 68.23
N VAL A 612 -39.82 -9.08 67.98
CA VAL A 612 -38.46 -9.26 68.52
C VAL A 612 -37.46 -8.53 67.62
N ASN A 613 -37.51 -8.77 66.31
CA ASN A 613 -36.70 -8.04 65.35
C ASN A 613 -37.53 -7.74 64.10
N PRO A 614 -37.97 -6.48 63.90
CA PRO A 614 -38.77 -6.07 62.75
C PRO A 614 -38.11 -6.39 61.40
N LEU A 615 -36.78 -6.46 61.35
CA LEU A 615 -36.02 -6.83 60.15
C LEU A 615 -36.10 -8.33 59.82
N HIS A 616 -36.81 -9.16 60.59
CA HIS A 616 -37.10 -10.54 60.19
C HIS A 616 -38.29 -10.65 59.24
N GLY A 617 -39.12 -9.61 59.11
CA GLY A 617 -40.26 -9.60 58.21
C GLY A 617 -41.60 -9.97 58.89
N PRO A 618 -42.61 -10.41 58.11
CA PRO A 618 -43.99 -10.57 58.59
C PRO A 618 -44.11 -11.63 59.70
N ALA A 619 -44.99 -11.37 60.67
CA ALA A 619 -45.26 -12.27 61.77
C ALA A 619 -46.33 -13.32 61.41
N LYS A 620 -46.18 -14.54 61.91
CA LYS A 620 -47.13 -15.64 61.70
C LYS A 620 -48.05 -15.90 62.89
N SER A 621 -47.57 -15.67 64.12
CA SER A 621 -48.35 -15.81 65.35
C SER A 621 -47.85 -14.84 66.42
N SER A 622 -48.44 -14.82 67.60
CA SER A 622 -47.97 -14.01 68.73
C SER A 622 -47.66 -14.91 69.95
N ARG A 623 -46.65 -14.55 70.74
CA ARG A 623 -46.31 -15.26 72.00
C ARG A 623 -45.92 -14.29 73.11
N HIS A 624 -46.13 -14.69 74.36
CA HIS A 624 -45.53 -14.00 75.52
C HIS A 624 -44.02 -14.28 75.54
N VAL A 625 -43.22 -13.25 75.25
CA VAL A 625 -41.76 -13.33 75.22
C VAL A 625 -41.14 -12.45 76.31
N ARG A 626 -39.98 -12.86 76.80
CA ARG A 626 -39.17 -12.08 77.75
C ARG A 626 -38.13 -11.30 76.95
N LEU A 627 -38.13 -9.97 77.06
CA LEU A 627 -37.27 -9.08 76.27
C LEU A 627 -36.05 -8.56 77.03
N SER A 628 -36.01 -8.73 78.35
CA SER A 628 -34.88 -8.34 79.20
C SER A 628 -34.45 -9.50 80.09
N THR A 629 -33.13 -9.62 80.28
CA THR A 629 -32.51 -10.51 81.28
C THR A 629 -32.77 -10.00 82.69
N GLU A 630 -33.01 -8.70 82.86
CA GLU A 630 -33.30 -8.02 84.12
C GLU A 630 -34.83 -7.87 84.30
N GLY A 631 -35.44 -8.82 85.02
CA GLY A 631 -36.87 -8.81 85.36
C GLY A 631 -37.73 -9.87 84.65
N ASN A 632 -38.83 -10.28 85.30
CA ASN A 632 -39.72 -11.38 84.85
C ASN A 632 -40.92 -10.92 83.98
N ARG A 633 -40.95 -9.66 83.52
CA ARG A 633 -42.06 -9.15 82.72
C ARG A 633 -42.03 -9.76 81.30
N ARG A 634 -43.12 -10.44 80.93
CA ARG A 634 -43.33 -10.99 79.57
C ARG A 634 -44.27 -10.07 78.80
N LYS A 635 -43.94 -9.77 77.54
CA LYS A 635 -44.79 -8.98 76.64
C LYS A 635 -45.35 -9.88 75.55
N MET A 636 -46.63 -9.73 75.23
CA MET A 636 -47.24 -10.40 74.09
C MET A 636 -46.73 -9.73 72.81
N LEU A 637 -45.94 -10.44 71.99
CA LEU A 637 -45.39 -9.90 70.74
C LEU A 637 -45.71 -10.79 69.54
N PRO A 638 -45.94 -10.20 68.35
CA PRO A 638 -46.00 -10.93 67.10
C PRO A 638 -44.61 -11.50 66.76
N LEU A 639 -44.52 -12.75 66.29
CA LEU A 639 -43.26 -13.44 65.97
C LEU A 639 -43.30 -13.96 64.53
N CYS A 640 -42.18 -13.85 63.80
CA CYS A 640 -41.98 -14.57 62.54
C CYS A 640 -41.81 -16.07 62.78
N ASP A 641 -41.87 -16.87 61.72
CA ASP A 641 -41.79 -18.33 61.79
C ASP A 641 -40.51 -18.82 62.52
N ARG A 642 -39.37 -18.19 62.20
CA ARG A 642 -38.08 -18.47 62.87
C ARG A 642 -38.12 -18.19 64.37
N CYS A 643 -38.64 -17.03 64.78
CA CYS A 643 -38.73 -16.69 66.21
C CYS A 643 -39.75 -17.56 66.95
N LEU A 644 -40.70 -18.15 66.23
CA LEU A 644 -41.70 -19.05 66.80
C LEU A 644 -41.12 -20.47 67.03
N ASN A 645 -40.38 -20.98 66.06
CA ASN A 645 -39.99 -22.39 65.98
C ASN A 645 -38.53 -22.65 66.39
N ASP A 646 -37.61 -21.72 66.11
CA ASP A 646 -36.16 -21.94 66.20
C ASP A 646 -35.48 -21.19 67.37
N THR A 647 -36.26 -20.54 68.24
CA THR A 647 -35.73 -19.71 69.34
C THR A 647 -36.21 -20.22 70.70
N ALA A 648 -35.28 -20.52 71.61
CA ALA A 648 -35.65 -20.90 72.97
C ALA A 648 -36.19 -19.68 73.74
N PRO A 649 -37.12 -19.86 74.71
CA PRO A 649 -37.76 -18.75 75.42
C PRO A 649 -36.81 -17.76 76.13
N ASN A 650 -35.58 -18.17 76.42
CA ASN A 650 -34.57 -17.34 77.09
C ASN A 650 -33.65 -16.60 76.11
N ASP A 651 -33.73 -16.88 74.80
CA ASP A 651 -32.80 -16.35 73.79
C ASP A 651 -33.36 -15.09 73.10
N TYR A 652 -34.63 -14.75 73.33
CA TYR A 652 -35.27 -13.57 72.75
C TYR A 652 -34.55 -12.23 73.05
N PRO A 653 -33.99 -11.98 74.25
CA PRO A 653 -33.23 -10.75 74.49
C PRO A 653 -32.03 -10.57 73.55
N ALA A 654 -31.35 -11.66 73.17
CA ALA A 654 -30.19 -11.61 72.27
C ALA A 654 -30.58 -11.39 70.79
N LEU A 655 -31.86 -11.57 70.45
CA LEU A 655 -32.39 -11.36 69.11
C LEU A 655 -33.13 -10.01 68.96
N LEU A 656 -33.36 -9.31 70.07
CA LEU A 656 -34.07 -8.04 70.09
C LEU A 656 -33.29 -7.01 69.26
N LEU A 657 -33.98 -6.38 68.30
CA LEU A 657 -33.37 -5.32 67.49
C LEU A 657 -32.97 -4.13 68.38
N THR A 658 -31.70 -3.77 68.33
CA THR A 658 -31.18 -2.52 68.92
C THR A 658 -30.58 -1.64 67.82
N LEU A 659 -30.69 -0.33 67.99
CA LEU A 659 -30.21 0.64 67.03
C LEU A 659 -29.06 1.46 67.61
N PRO A 660 -28.08 1.88 66.77
CA PRO A 660 -27.09 2.83 67.22
C PRO A 660 -27.80 4.12 67.67
N GLY A 661 -27.36 4.66 68.81
CA GLY A 661 -27.88 5.88 69.40
C GLY A 661 -27.65 7.10 68.49
N PRO A 662 -28.43 8.19 68.69
CA PRO A 662 -28.33 9.38 67.86
C PRO A 662 -26.99 10.12 68.00
N ASP A 663 -26.37 10.06 69.19
CA ASP A 663 -25.15 10.80 69.53
C ASP A 663 -23.88 9.92 69.61
N ASP A 664 -24.05 8.62 69.85
CA ASP A 664 -22.95 7.64 69.96
C ASP A 664 -23.37 6.29 69.37
N GLU A 665 -22.63 5.80 68.36
CA GLU A 665 -22.87 4.50 67.73
C GLU A 665 -22.65 3.31 68.68
N SER A 666 -21.92 3.53 69.79
CA SER A 666 -21.66 2.53 70.82
C SER A 666 -22.79 2.40 71.85
N ASP A 667 -23.65 3.43 71.98
CA ASP A 667 -24.89 3.36 72.73
C ASP A 667 -25.97 2.68 71.88
N ARG A 668 -26.64 1.67 72.44
CA ARG A 668 -27.55 0.79 71.70
C ARG A 668 -28.90 0.77 72.40
N ILE A 669 -29.88 1.44 71.79
CA ILE A 669 -31.24 1.50 72.33
C ILE A 669 -32.11 0.40 71.70
N PRO A 670 -32.93 -0.31 72.49
CA PRO A 670 -33.96 -1.20 71.96
C PRO A 670 -34.90 -0.46 71.00
N TYR A 671 -35.26 -1.08 69.88
CA TYR A 671 -36.03 -0.40 68.83
C TYR A 671 -37.36 0.18 69.34
N TYR A 672 -38.00 -0.44 70.35
CA TYR A 672 -39.30 0.01 70.85
C TYR A 672 -39.22 1.27 71.74
N GLU A 673 -38.03 1.73 72.09
CA GLU A 673 -37.81 2.99 72.79
C GLU A 673 -37.76 4.19 71.84
N ASP A 674 -37.55 3.95 70.54
CA ASP A 674 -37.66 4.98 69.51
C ASP A 674 -39.13 5.29 69.20
N ASP A 675 -39.50 6.58 69.17
CA ASP A 675 -40.88 7.02 68.99
C ASP A 675 -41.51 6.51 67.67
N LEU A 676 -40.74 6.50 66.58
CA LEU A 676 -41.22 6.07 65.26
C LEU A 676 -41.42 4.54 65.23
N LEU A 677 -40.49 3.79 65.82
CA LEU A 677 -40.50 2.34 65.80
C LEU A 677 -41.36 1.70 66.89
N SER A 678 -41.75 2.45 67.92
CA SER A 678 -42.66 2.00 68.98
C SER A 678 -44.00 1.49 68.44
N ALA A 679 -44.44 1.98 67.27
CA ALA A 679 -45.67 1.58 66.60
C ALA A 679 -45.60 0.21 65.89
N ILE A 680 -44.38 -0.35 65.71
CA ILE A 680 -44.17 -1.59 64.94
C ILE A 680 -44.99 -2.78 65.47
N PRO A 681 -44.99 -3.10 66.78
CA PRO A 681 -45.75 -4.25 67.30
C PRO A 681 -47.26 -4.14 67.06
N GLU A 682 -47.75 -2.92 66.83
CA GLU A 682 -49.17 -2.64 66.65
C GLU A 682 -49.66 -2.86 65.21
N GLY A 683 -48.74 -2.94 64.25
CA GLY A 683 -48.99 -3.33 62.86
C GLY A 683 -48.67 -2.26 61.81
N PHE A 684 -48.61 -2.69 60.54
CA PHE A 684 -48.15 -1.85 59.44
C PHE A 684 -49.01 -0.60 59.21
N THR A 685 -50.33 -0.67 59.40
CA THR A 685 -51.23 0.49 59.23
C THR A 685 -50.98 1.57 60.29
N LYS A 686 -50.69 1.16 61.53
CA LYS A 686 -50.35 2.11 62.60
C LYS A 686 -48.95 2.69 62.39
N LEU A 687 -48.00 1.87 61.94
CA LEU A 687 -46.68 2.34 61.55
C LEU A 687 -46.76 3.39 60.43
N GLY A 688 -47.54 3.13 59.37
CA GLY A 688 -47.72 4.08 58.27
C GLY A 688 -48.39 5.39 58.70
N ARG A 689 -49.32 5.35 59.66
CA ARG A 689 -49.87 6.56 60.29
C ARG A 689 -48.81 7.34 61.07
N LYS A 690 -48.03 6.64 61.90
CA LYS A 690 -46.96 7.25 62.70
C LYS A 690 -45.89 7.88 61.81
N VAL A 691 -45.57 7.29 60.67
CA VAL A 691 -44.67 7.87 59.65
C VAL A 691 -45.23 9.19 59.11
N ARG A 692 -46.51 9.22 58.72
CA ARG A 692 -47.15 10.45 58.23
C ARG A 692 -47.23 11.54 59.30
N GLU A 693 -47.47 11.18 60.56
CA GLU A 693 -47.42 12.13 61.68
C GLU A 693 -45.99 12.64 61.91
N TRP A 694 -44.99 11.75 61.83
CA TRP A 694 -43.60 12.11 62.03
C TRP A 694 -43.09 13.10 60.97
N ALA A 695 -43.44 12.89 59.70
CA ALA A 695 -43.07 13.74 58.55
C ALA A 695 -43.81 15.10 58.50
N ILE A 696 -44.80 15.34 59.36
CA ILE A 696 -45.42 16.67 59.52
C ILE A 696 -44.69 17.50 60.58
N VAL A 697 -44.08 16.85 61.56
CA VAL A 697 -43.45 17.48 62.72
C VAL A 697 -41.97 17.82 62.48
N HIS A 698 -41.31 17.07 61.60
CA HIS A 698 -39.91 17.22 61.21
C HIS A 698 -39.87 17.54 59.71
#